data_AF-A0A1V5D5E7-F1
#
_entry.id   AF-A0A1V5D5E7-F1
#
_cell.length_a   1.000
_cell.length_b   1.000
_cell.length_c   1.000
_cell.angle_alpha   90.00
_cell.angle_beta   90.00
_cell.angle_gamma   90.00
#
_symmetry.space_group_name_H-M   'P 1'
#
loop_
_entity.id
_entity.type
_entity.pdbx_description
1 polymer ?
#
loop_
_entity_poly.entity_id
_entity_poly.type
_entity_poly.pdbx_seq_one_letter_code
_entity_poly.pdbx_strand_id
1 'polypeptide(L)'
;MRAKLEDVLKEKERELKLHQRFLNLKAFCEETIFPRIESPINEHVEILKRLIERIVPDPKDRTEEMFSGEIFALLCTIYLHDANNVRDFEWTLNRDILNSMDTIHKKVFLNYEIARRLDIPESAVEVINNLSLSHIVKKIPMEWEITDNNSKAIIRNTKVFECIFNFCHLLVDMFYSDIRYLGLKRYSDPQLILRPNEAVIDIDNKEGIISIRYNTQTPYELHVLENARKYIGNMFDKFKINVNGRLGFQYKEILWDITGDFYHDRDIFAVPKFSPYNESQGPPFKRWDEASLLLDKLFDFGYVLVVGEASIGKTTLLNSFLVPQILTISPNVFYCELWSNPTSEIRDVICKRSGIGRYKEIDIISVCMELLRQGTCFFIIDACERLIYMEPDEKEKLERFIAFCMSQKNVYLIISGDRETFFKWYQTFHDISTSAVCEVKPLDSAKAIDAYGEEKVFWDTSEYYKPIEFELLHANTSMEKVLFDLMEGVKDVFEFRNILSVFVDRHENILKRYTAEDIAYETALPYNNILGYVNLLKEKDIVKETESLGLTYYSLTSRYLTEPLYKVLGLEEFEEKKKVRNILKNFLINETFLDNSALDTIERWKDHMIFTKEEMGLILGSIIDLLKDPSHFFEKAKRDGKGIDVQPVLKFLYSDDIEKRKRAIALLVDVQDRNMINPLLHHLRQENVLEIRDLVIKGIGLMGKKKAMIAIMNTLNEIGDRQLRLKAIEFFYSLFGENIRQLLVDIRETEKDQTIITKIDTLLTKLPVSS
;
A
#
# COMPACT_ATOMS: atom_id res chain seq x y z
N MET A 1 56.03 47.33 -41.03
CA MET A 1 54.76 46.93 -41.66
C MET A 1 54.70 45.42 -41.92
N ARG A 2 55.60 44.86 -42.75
CA ARG A 2 55.65 43.41 -43.07
C ARG A 2 55.62 42.48 -41.84
N ALA A 3 56.48 42.70 -40.83
CA ALA A 3 56.50 41.90 -39.61
C ALA A 3 55.15 41.89 -38.85
N LYS A 4 54.49 43.05 -38.66
CA LYS A 4 53.14 43.13 -38.06
C LYS A 4 52.10 42.32 -38.85
N LEU A 5 52.26 42.24 -40.18
CA LEU A 5 51.36 41.50 -41.06
C LEU A 5 51.61 39.98 -40.97
N GLU A 6 52.87 39.56 -40.81
CA GLU A 6 53.25 38.17 -40.54
C GLU A 6 52.80 37.70 -39.15
N ASP A 7 52.84 38.57 -38.14
CA ASP A 7 52.33 38.28 -36.79
C ASP A 7 50.80 38.11 -36.79
N VAL A 8 50.05 39.02 -37.43
CA VAL A 8 48.59 38.91 -37.58
C VAL A 8 48.19 37.68 -38.41
N LEU A 9 48.95 37.33 -39.46
CA LEU A 9 48.71 36.10 -40.22
C LEU A 9 48.91 34.84 -39.36
N LYS A 10 50.00 34.78 -38.57
CA LYS A 10 50.22 33.68 -37.62
C LYS A 10 49.13 33.62 -36.55
N GLU A 11 48.63 34.75 -36.09
CA GLU A 11 47.53 34.83 -35.12
C GLU A 11 46.23 34.26 -35.71
N LYS A 12 45.85 34.66 -36.92
CA LYS A 12 44.68 34.10 -37.62
C LYS A 12 44.83 32.63 -38.00
N GLU A 13 46.04 32.17 -38.32
CA GLU A 13 46.31 30.73 -38.55
C GLU A 13 46.17 29.89 -37.26
N ARG A 14 46.51 30.44 -36.08
CA ARG A 14 46.30 29.79 -34.78
C ARG A 14 44.81 29.65 -34.46
N GLU A 15 44.02 30.71 -34.67
CA GLU A 15 42.56 30.67 -34.47
C GLU A 15 41.90 29.57 -35.29
N LEU A 16 42.30 29.45 -36.56
CA LEU A 16 41.76 28.49 -37.51
C LEU A 16 42.07 27.04 -37.11
N LYS A 17 43.25 26.76 -36.53
CA LYS A 17 43.63 25.42 -36.04
C LYS A 17 42.83 25.00 -34.80
N LEU A 18 42.63 25.91 -33.84
CA LEU A 18 41.79 25.63 -32.67
C LEU A 18 40.32 25.41 -33.05
N HIS A 19 39.81 26.20 -34.01
CA HIS A 19 38.47 26.00 -34.55
C HIS A 19 38.34 24.65 -35.28
N GLN A 20 39.34 24.26 -36.08
CA GLN A 20 39.33 22.94 -36.74
C GLN A 20 39.38 21.78 -35.75
N ARG A 21 40.15 21.89 -34.65
CA ARG A 21 40.12 20.89 -33.56
C ARG A 21 38.74 20.77 -32.91
N PHE A 22 38.05 21.90 -32.69
CA PHE A 22 36.65 21.86 -32.25
C PHE A 22 35.74 21.14 -33.26
N LEU A 23 35.83 21.45 -34.56
CA LEU A 23 35.03 20.79 -35.59
C LEU A 23 35.28 19.27 -35.64
N ASN A 24 36.53 18.84 -35.49
CA ASN A 24 36.91 17.43 -35.44
C ASN A 24 36.34 16.72 -34.19
N LEU A 25 36.43 17.35 -33.01
CA LEU A 25 35.82 16.84 -31.78
C LEU A 25 34.29 16.78 -31.90
N LYS A 26 33.67 17.83 -32.42
CA LYS A 26 32.22 17.91 -32.64
C LYS A 26 31.75 16.76 -33.55
N ALA A 27 32.39 16.58 -34.70
CA ALA A 27 32.09 15.48 -35.62
C ALA A 27 32.30 14.12 -34.93
N PHE A 28 33.39 13.92 -34.19
CA PHE A 28 33.61 12.69 -33.44
C PHE A 28 32.51 12.42 -32.40
N CYS A 29 32.07 13.43 -31.65
CA CYS A 29 30.96 13.28 -30.72
C CYS A 29 29.64 12.98 -31.46
N GLU A 30 29.29 13.77 -32.48
CA GLU A 30 28.03 13.66 -33.23
C GLU A 30 27.95 12.40 -34.12
N GLU A 31 29.07 11.83 -34.57
CA GLU A 31 29.13 10.63 -35.44
C GLU A 31 29.48 9.33 -34.69
N THR A 32 30.27 9.41 -33.61
CA THR A 32 30.82 8.21 -32.93
C THR A 32 30.26 8.00 -31.52
N ILE A 33 29.98 9.07 -30.76
CA ILE A 33 29.51 8.99 -29.38
C ILE A 33 27.98 9.08 -29.34
N PHE A 34 27.39 10.21 -29.75
CA PHE A 34 25.97 10.50 -29.59
C PHE A 34 25.02 9.55 -30.34
N PRO A 35 25.35 8.97 -31.52
CA PRO A 35 24.52 7.94 -32.15
C PRO A 35 24.46 6.63 -31.36
N ARG A 36 25.30 6.48 -30.32
CA ARG A 36 25.31 5.38 -29.36
C ARG A 36 24.82 5.81 -27.97
N ILE A 37 24.36 7.06 -27.84
CA ILE A 37 23.78 7.61 -26.61
C ILE A 37 22.31 7.91 -26.88
N GLU A 38 21.45 7.06 -26.34
CA GLU A 38 20.01 7.25 -26.26
C GLU A 38 19.63 8.39 -25.29
N SER A 39 18.38 8.82 -25.36
CA SER A 39 17.77 9.71 -24.36
C SER A 39 17.92 9.10 -22.95
N PRO A 40 18.25 9.87 -21.90
CA PRO A 40 18.18 11.34 -21.79
C PRO A 40 19.47 12.13 -22.07
N ILE A 41 20.64 11.50 -22.11
CA ILE A 41 21.93 12.25 -22.07
C ILE A 41 22.09 13.12 -23.33
N ASN A 42 21.73 12.59 -24.50
CA ASN A 42 21.81 13.32 -25.78
C ASN A 42 20.92 14.58 -25.76
N GLU A 43 19.71 14.48 -25.20
CA GLU A 43 18.80 15.62 -25.02
C GLU A 43 19.38 16.66 -24.05
N HIS A 44 19.94 16.24 -22.91
CA HIS A 44 20.58 17.14 -21.94
C HIS A 44 21.71 17.95 -22.58
N VAL A 45 22.61 17.29 -23.32
CA VAL A 45 23.74 17.96 -24.02
C VAL A 45 23.24 18.94 -25.09
N GLU A 46 22.22 18.57 -25.88
CA GLU A 46 21.63 19.46 -26.89
C GLU A 46 20.92 20.68 -26.28
N ILE A 47 20.23 20.52 -25.16
CA ILE A 47 19.58 21.63 -24.45
C ILE A 47 20.63 22.57 -23.86
N LEU A 48 21.64 22.03 -23.17
CA LEU A 48 22.75 22.79 -22.59
C LEU A 48 23.52 23.58 -23.66
N LYS A 49 23.81 22.94 -24.79
CA LYS A 49 24.42 23.54 -25.99
C LYS A 49 23.61 24.74 -26.48
N ARG A 50 22.30 24.58 -26.70
CA ARG A 50 21.41 25.66 -27.17
C ARG A 50 21.33 26.82 -26.18
N LEU A 51 21.30 26.57 -24.89
CA LEU A 51 21.30 27.61 -23.86
C LEU A 51 22.61 28.41 -23.88
N ILE A 52 23.76 27.74 -23.94
CA ILE A 52 25.07 28.41 -24.00
C ILE A 52 25.24 29.19 -25.31
N GLU A 53 24.85 28.62 -26.45
CA GLU A 53 24.89 29.29 -27.75
C GLU A 53 24.01 30.55 -27.81
N ARG A 54 22.91 30.60 -27.04
CA ARG A 54 22.07 31.81 -26.91
C ARG A 54 22.60 32.82 -25.89
N ILE A 55 23.20 32.37 -24.79
CA ILE A 55 23.79 33.27 -23.78
C ILE A 55 25.05 33.97 -24.31
N VAL A 56 25.86 33.32 -25.15
CA VAL A 56 27.03 33.96 -25.75
C VAL A 56 26.60 34.88 -26.92
N PRO A 57 26.98 36.17 -26.93
CA PRO A 57 26.66 37.09 -28.02
C PRO A 57 27.06 36.59 -29.42
N ASP A 58 26.37 37.04 -30.47
CA ASP A 58 26.78 36.79 -31.86
C ASP A 58 28.24 37.24 -32.08
N PRO A 59 29.08 36.48 -32.80
CA PRO A 59 30.45 36.86 -33.13
C PRO A 59 30.66 38.30 -33.61
N LYS A 60 29.66 38.93 -34.23
CA LYS A 60 29.72 40.33 -34.71
C LYS A 60 29.57 41.38 -33.60
N ASP A 61 28.92 41.03 -32.50
CA ASP A 61 28.62 41.92 -31.37
C ASP A 61 29.63 41.72 -30.22
N ARG A 62 30.61 40.80 -30.38
CA ARG A 62 31.73 40.58 -29.45
C ARG A 62 32.81 41.65 -29.60
N THR A 63 33.46 42.02 -28.50
CA THR A 63 34.74 42.73 -28.56
C THR A 63 35.83 41.80 -29.15
N GLU A 64 36.93 42.36 -29.67
CA GLU A 64 38.06 41.60 -30.26
C GLU A 64 38.76 40.62 -29.28
N GLU A 65 38.30 40.52 -28.03
CA GLU A 65 38.96 39.81 -26.92
C GLU A 65 38.45 38.39 -26.64
N MET A 66 37.41 37.89 -27.32
CA MET A 66 37.06 36.45 -27.22
C MET A 66 38.03 35.61 -28.06
N PHE A 67 39.09 35.12 -27.44
CA PHE A 67 40.12 34.35 -28.14
C PHE A 67 39.64 32.94 -28.51
N SER A 68 40.24 32.38 -29.55
CA SER A 68 39.94 31.02 -30.04
C SER A 68 40.10 29.91 -28.99
N GLY A 69 41.04 30.06 -28.05
CA GLY A 69 41.23 29.10 -26.94
C GLY A 69 40.09 29.11 -25.92
N GLU A 70 39.43 30.26 -25.73
CA GLU A 70 38.30 30.43 -24.80
C GLU A 70 37.03 29.81 -25.39
N ILE A 71 36.77 30.07 -26.67
CA ILE A 71 35.70 29.43 -27.45
C ILE A 71 35.91 27.90 -27.50
N PHE A 72 37.14 27.46 -27.76
CA PHE A 72 37.51 26.04 -27.79
C PHE A 72 37.23 25.36 -26.43
N ALA A 73 37.71 25.93 -25.32
CA ALA A 73 37.51 25.36 -24.00
C ALA A 73 36.03 25.27 -23.59
N LEU A 74 35.25 26.34 -23.80
CA LEU A 74 33.81 26.35 -23.50
C LEU A 74 33.09 25.28 -24.31
N LEU A 75 33.28 25.25 -25.64
CA LEU A 75 32.62 24.28 -26.50
C LEU A 75 33.03 22.84 -26.18
N CYS A 76 34.31 22.56 -25.95
CA CYS A 76 34.75 21.23 -25.55
C CYS A 76 34.13 20.78 -24.22
N THR A 77 33.88 21.70 -23.28
CA THR A 77 33.19 21.39 -22.02
C THR A 77 31.77 20.89 -22.26
N ILE A 78 31.02 21.51 -23.18
CA ILE A 78 29.63 21.10 -23.52
C ILE A 78 29.58 19.66 -24.04
N TYR A 79 30.42 19.30 -25.02
CA TYR A 79 30.36 17.99 -25.67
C TYR A 79 30.96 16.84 -24.82
N LEU A 80 31.65 17.16 -23.72
CA LEU A 80 32.42 16.19 -22.94
C LEU A 80 32.01 16.09 -21.45
N HIS A 81 31.16 17.00 -20.96
CA HIS A 81 30.69 17.05 -19.57
C HIS A 81 30.08 15.70 -19.11
N ASP A 82 29.02 15.24 -19.78
CA ASP A 82 28.25 14.07 -19.36
C ASP A 82 28.89 12.72 -19.74
N ALA A 83 30.05 12.73 -20.41
CA ALA A 83 30.75 11.52 -20.82
C ALA A 83 31.15 10.60 -19.65
N ASN A 84 31.23 11.14 -18.42
CA ASN A 84 31.49 10.35 -17.22
C ASN A 84 30.24 9.59 -16.72
N ASN A 85 29.04 10.15 -16.91
CA ASN A 85 27.77 9.59 -16.46
C ASN A 85 27.29 8.42 -17.33
N VAL A 86 27.88 8.23 -18.51
CA VAL A 86 27.56 7.17 -19.49
C VAL A 86 27.64 5.76 -18.88
N ARG A 87 28.39 5.52 -17.79
CA ARG A 87 28.47 4.19 -17.15
C ARG A 87 27.32 3.83 -16.23
N ASP A 88 26.58 4.83 -15.73
CA ASP A 88 25.56 4.61 -14.68
C ASP A 88 24.16 4.33 -15.26
N PHE A 89 24.04 4.26 -16.59
CA PHE A 89 22.86 3.82 -17.34
C PHE A 89 23.13 2.43 -17.96
N GLU A 90 22.14 1.53 -17.94
CA GLU A 90 22.33 0.13 -18.39
C GLU A 90 22.32 -0.01 -19.93
N TRP A 91 23.47 0.19 -20.58
CA TRP A 91 23.63 -0.08 -22.02
C TRP A 91 23.74 -1.59 -22.29
N THR A 92 22.80 -2.14 -23.06
CA THR A 92 22.78 -3.58 -23.40
C THR A 92 23.83 -4.01 -24.43
N LEU A 93 24.47 -3.07 -25.15
CA LEU A 93 25.49 -3.36 -26.17
C LEU A 93 26.67 -2.37 -26.15
N ASN A 94 27.65 -2.58 -25.26
CA ASN A 94 29.09 -2.30 -25.48
C ASN A 94 29.96 -2.65 -24.25
N ARG A 95 29.82 -3.87 -23.69
CA ARG A 95 30.71 -4.35 -22.61
C ARG A 95 32.18 -4.33 -23.01
N ASP A 96 32.51 -4.57 -24.28
CA ASP A 96 33.91 -4.72 -24.73
C ASP A 96 34.70 -3.40 -24.75
N ILE A 97 34.05 -2.26 -25.00
CA ILE A 97 34.69 -0.94 -24.98
C ILE A 97 34.98 -0.50 -23.52
N LEU A 98 34.11 -0.87 -22.58
CA LEU A 98 34.25 -0.51 -21.16
C LEU A 98 35.16 -1.47 -20.37
N ASN A 99 35.18 -2.75 -20.74
CA ASN A 99 35.96 -3.80 -20.07
C ASN A 99 37.43 -3.87 -20.51
N SER A 100 37.81 -3.29 -21.66
CA SER A 100 39.19 -3.28 -22.15
C SER A 100 40.15 -2.34 -21.38
N MET A 101 39.71 -1.80 -20.24
CA MET A 101 40.37 -0.70 -19.55
C MET A 101 40.44 -0.99 -18.06
N ASP A 102 41.64 -1.16 -17.52
CA ASP A 102 41.84 -1.59 -16.13
C ASP A 102 41.21 -0.68 -15.08
N THR A 103 40.79 -1.30 -13.98
CA THR A 103 40.23 -0.67 -12.78
C THR A 103 41.34 -0.34 -11.79
N ILE A 104 41.42 0.92 -11.34
CA ILE A 104 41.76 1.39 -9.96
C ILE A 104 42.01 2.92 -9.92
N HIS A 105 42.35 3.58 -11.04
CA HIS A 105 42.59 5.05 -11.07
C HIS A 105 41.48 5.90 -11.73
N LYS A 106 40.32 5.31 -12.06
CA LYS A 106 39.24 5.98 -12.80
C LYS A 106 38.19 6.63 -11.88
N LYS A 107 38.36 7.89 -11.48
CA LYS A 107 37.26 8.64 -10.83
C LYS A 107 37.04 10.13 -11.15
N VAL A 108 37.88 10.81 -11.95
CA VAL A 108 37.72 12.27 -12.18
C VAL A 108 38.03 12.76 -13.61
N PHE A 109 38.59 11.93 -14.50
CA PHE A 109 39.17 12.45 -15.74
C PHE A 109 38.35 12.12 -16.98
N LEU A 110 38.05 13.15 -17.78
CA LEU A 110 37.99 13.03 -19.24
C LEU A 110 39.07 12.05 -19.69
N ASN A 111 38.68 10.96 -20.34
CA ASN A 111 39.63 9.91 -20.67
C ASN A 111 40.73 10.53 -21.55
N TYR A 112 41.97 10.62 -21.03
CA TYR A 112 43.12 11.17 -21.75
C TYR A 112 43.35 10.47 -23.08
N GLU A 113 42.82 9.26 -23.25
CA GLU A 113 42.80 8.55 -24.53
C GLU A 113 41.86 9.16 -25.58
N ILE A 114 40.71 9.73 -25.20
CA ILE A 114 39.85 10.50 -26.12
C ILE A 114 40.60 11.76 -26.57
N ALA A 115 41.20 12.49 -25.62
CA ALA A 115 42.01 13.65 -25.94
C ALA A 115 43.18 13.32 -26.87
N ARG A 116 43.90 12.22 -26.58
CA ARG A 116 45.00 11.70 -27.41
C ARG A 116 44.54 11.25 -28.81
N ARG A 117 43.34 10.67 -28.94
CA ARG A 117 42.77 10.26 -30.25
C ARG A 117 42.36 11.46 -31.11
N LEU A 118 42.06 12.60 -30.48
CA LEU A 118 41.57 13.83 -31.12
C LEU A 118 42.61 14.95 -31.21
N ASP A 119 43.86 14.70 -30.78
CA ASP A 119 44.94 15.69 -30.72
C ASP A 119 44.55 16.95 -29.90
N ILE A 120 43.83 16.74 -28.80
CA ILE A 120 43.45 17.79 -27.85
C ILE A 120 44.61 17.98 -26.86
N PRO A 121 45.14 19.22 -26.69
CA PRO A 121 46.25 19.48 -25.77
C PRO A 121 45.91 19.12 -24.32
N GLU A 122 46.87 18.54 -23.59
CA GLU A 122 46.67 18.06 -22.22
C GLU A 122 46.20 19.17 -21.26
N SER A 123 46.80 20.35 -21.39
CA SER A 123 46.41 21.58 -20.67
C SER A 123 44.97 22.03 -20.97
N ALA A 124 44.45 21.75 -22.17
CA ALA A 124 43.04 22.03 -22.49
C ALA A 124 42.09 21.03 -21.81
N VAL A 125 42.48 19.75 -21.72
CA VAL A 125 41.73 18.72 -20.97
C VAL A 125 41.62 19.08 -19.49
N GLU A 126 42.70 19.62 -18.92
CA GLU A 126 42.70 20.09 -17.53
C GLU A 126 41.74 21.27 -17.31
N VAL A 127 41.72 22.25 -18.23
CA VAL A 127 40.72 23.35 -18.22
C VAL A 127 39.30 22.79 -18.28
N ILE A 128 39.03 21.88 -19.21
CA ILE A 128 37.69 21.30 -19.42
C ILE A 128 37.22 20.55 -18.18
N ASN A 129 38.05 19.69 -17.58
CA ASN A 129 37.71 18.99 -16.34
C ASN A 129 37.39 19.96 -15.19
N ASN A 130 38.17 21.03 -15.03
CA ASN A 130 37.93 22.05 -14.01
C ASN A 130 36.64 22.84 -14.26
N LEU A 131 36.31 23.16 -15.51
CA LEU A 131 35.04 23.82 -15.86
C LEU A 131 33.84 22.89 -15.65
N SER A 132 33.91 21.62 -16.07
CA SER A 132 32.89 20.61 -15.82
C SER A 132 32.59 20.46 -14.32
N LEU A 133 33.64 20.36 -13.49
CA LEU A 133 33.53 20.16 -12.04
C LEU A 133 33.47 21.46 -11.22
N SER A 134 33.33 22.62 -11.87
CA SER A 134 33.39 23.94 -11.21
C SER A 134 32.35 24.20 -10.13
N HIS A 135 31.23 23.47 -10.14
CA HIS A 135 30.23 23.49 -9.07
C HIS A 135 30.74 22.88 -7.74
N ILE A 136 31.80 22.04 -7.78
CA ILE A 136 32.43 21.37 -6.63
C ILE A 136 33.83 21.98 -6.33
N VAL A 137 34.59 22.35 -7.36
CA VAL A 137 35.99 22.78 -7.24
C VAL A 137 36.11 24.22 -6.72
N LYS A 138 36.65 24.40 -5.51
CA LYS A 138 36.66 25.70 -4.79
C LYS A 138 37.58 26.79 -5.34
N LYS A 139 38.52 26.48 -6.24
CA LYS A 139 39.42 27.46 -6.87
C LYS A 139 39.77 27.06 -8.30
N ILE A 140 39.36 27.87 -9.26
CA ILE A 140 39.81 27.81 -10.66
C ILE A 140 40.72 29.03 -10.90
N PRO A 141 41.94 28.85 -11.45
CA PRO A 141 42.81 29.96 -11.85
C PRO A 141 42.11 30.93 -12.81
N MET A 142 42.30 32.25 -12.62
CA MET A 142 41.69 33.28 -13.48
C MET A 142 42.24 33.26 -14.91
N GLU A 143 43.52 32.92 -15.07
CA GLU A 143 44.15 32.72 -16.37
C GLU A 143 44.65 31.28 -16.50
N TRP A 144 44.53 30.72 -17.70
CA TRP A 144 45.06 29.39 -18.06
C TRP A 144 45.84 29.48 -19.37
N GLU A 145 46.91 28.69 -19.48
CA GLU A 145 47.71 28.59 -20.69
C GLU A 145 47.52 27.20 -21.33
N ILE A 146 46.88 27.16 -22.51
CA ILE A 146 46.87 25.96 -23.35
C ILE A 146 48.19 25.92 -24.11
N THR A 147 48.96 24.86 -23.92
CA THR A 147 50.27 24.61 -24.53
C THR A 147 50.23 23.41 -25.46
N ASP A 148 50.82 23.56 -26.64
CA ASP A 148 50.89 22.48 -27.64
C ASP A 148 52.12 22.68 -28.55
N ASN A 149 53.09 21.79 -28.48
CA ASN A 149 54.23 21.69 -29.42
C ASN A 149 54.87 23.04 -29.83
N ASN A 150 55.17 23.88 -28.82
CA ASN A 150 55.70 25.27 -28.89
C ASN A 150 54.70 26.41 -29.15
N SER A 151 53.39 26.13 -29.24
CA SER A 151 52.33 27.13 -29.28
C SER A 151 51.69 27.34 -27.90
N LYS A 152 51.19 28.55 -27.65
CA LYS A 152 50.55 28.99 -26.41
C LYS A 152 49.27 29.78 -26.72
N ALA A 153 48.16 29.45 -26.06
CA ALA A 153 46.94 30.25 -26.06
C ALA A 153 46.53 30.54 -24.61
N ILE A 154 46.21 31.81 -24.31
CA ILE A 154 45.87 32.24 -22.94
C ILE A 154 44.36 32.46 -22.86
N ILE A 155 43.72 31.72 -21.96
CA ILE A 155 42.33 31.93 -21.52
C ILE A 155 42.41 32.93 -20.38
N ARG A 156 41.86 34.15 -20.55
CA ARG A 156 41.98 35.22 -19.53
C ARG A 156 40.76 35.35 -18.63
N ASN A 157 39.63 34.79 -19.07
CA ASN A 157 38.33 34.98 -18.45
C ASN A 157 37.68 33.65 -18.03
N THR A 158 38.42 32.67 -17.51
CA THR A 158 37.86 31.38 -17.05
C THR A 158 36.64 31.54 -16.15
N LYS A 159 36.65 32.55 -15.27
CA LYS A 159 35.53 32.82 -14.36
C LYS A 159 34.23 33.21 -15.08
N VAL A 160 34.32 33.82 -16.27
CA VAL A 160 33.16 34.10 -17.13
C VAL A 160 32.58 32.81 -17.69
N PHE A 161 33.43 31.93 -18.24
CA PHE A 161 33.01 30.64 -18.78
C PHE A 161 32.47 29.70 -17.71
N GLU A 162 33.07 29.71 -16.51
CA GLU A 162 32.55 29.05 -15.32
C GLU A 162 31.12 29.53 -14.99
N CYS A 163 30.90 30.85 -14.92
CA CYS A 163 29.60 31.42 -14.63
C CYS A 163 28.55 31.10 -15.71
N ILE A 164 28.91 31.15 -17.00
CA ILE A 164 28.03 30.77 -18.11
C ILE A 164 27.65 29.29 -18.02
N PHE A 165 28.62 28.40 -17.86
CA PHE A 165 28.40 26.97 -17.81
C PHE A 165 27.55 26.57 -16.59
N ASN A 166 27.85 27.15 -15.42
CA ASN A 166 27.08 26.98 -14.18
C ASN A 166 25.65 27.50 -14.32
N PHE A 167 25.45 28.69 -14.88
CA PHE A 167 24.11 29.27 -15.02
C PHE A 167 23.27 28.55 -16.08
N CYS A 168 23.86 28.06 -17.18
CA CYS A 168 23.14 27.23 -18.15
C CYS A 168 22.71 25.90 -17.52
N HIS A 169 23.62 25.20 -16.81
CA HIS A 169 23.25 23.98 -16.09
C HIS A 169 22.14 24.21 -15.06
N LEU A 170 22.15 25.35 -14.35
CA LEU A 170 21.06 25.69 -13.44
C LEU A 170 19.71 25.76 -14.18
N LEU A 171 19.65 26.36 -15.36
CA LEU A 171 18.43 26.39 -16.16
C LEU A 171 18.04 24.99 -16.69
N VAL A 172 19.01 24.14 -17.05
CA VAL A 172 18.75 22.73 -17.41
C VAL A 172 18.15 21.96 -16.23
N ASP A 173 18.78 22.04 -15.05
CA ASP A 173 18.39 21.32 -13.84
C ASP A 173 17.02 21.72 -13.30
N MET A 174 16.59 22.96 -13.55
CA MET A 174 15.31 23.49 -13.09
C MET A 174 14.16 23.19 -14.05
N PHE A 175 14.38 23.19 -15.37
CA PHE A 175 13.30 23.21 -16.38
C PHE A 175 13.29 22.06 -17.38
N TYR A 176 14.39 21.31 -17.48
CA TYR A 176 14.58 20.29 -18.51
C TYR A 176 14.96 18.92 -17.92
N SER A 177 15.46 18.86 -16.70
CA SER A 177 15.82 17.61 -16.01
C SER A 177 14.61 16.89 -15.41
N ASP A 178 14.39 15.64 -15.85
CA ASP A 178 13.31 14.75 -15.42
C ASP A 178 13.61 14.01 -14.11
N ILE A 179 12.59 13.72 -13.30
CA ILE A 179 12.69 12.95 -12.04
C ILE A 179 13.27 11.53 -12.25
N ARG A 180 13.05 10.92 -13.41
CA ARG A 180 13.62 9.61 -13.78
C ARG A 180 15.14 9.65 -13.92
N TYR A 181 15.70 10.84 -14.10
CA TYR A 181 17.09 11.06 -14.54
C TYR A 181 17.83 12.08 -13.64
N LEU A 182 17.49 12.13 -12.35
CA LEU A 182 18.13 13.00 -11.35
C LEU A 182 19.66 12.91 -11.31
N GLY A 183 20.25 11.80 -11.74
CA GLY A 183 21.71 11.66 -11.90
C GLY A 183 22.35 12.58 -12.94
N LEU A 184 21.56 13.25 -13.79
CA LEU A 184 22.01 14.31 -14.69
C LEU A 184 21.91 15.72 -14.08
N LYS A 185 21.26 15.89 -12.92
CA LYS A 185 21.23 17.18 -12.25
C LYS A 185 22.60 17.50 -11.67
N ARG A 186 23.13 18.69 -12.00
CA ARG A 186 24.40 19.20 -11.50
C ARG A 186 24.26 19.92 -10.15
N TYR A 187 23.08 20.48 -9.90
CA TYR A 187 22.65 21.02 -8.61
C TYR A 187 21.67 20.05 -7.95
N SER A 188 22.11 19.40 -6.87
CA SER A 188 21.38 18.31 -6.19
C SER A 188 20.53 18.73 -5.00
N ASP A 189 20.56 20.01 -4.59
CA ASP A 189 19.96 20.50 -3.35
C ASP A 189 19.46 21.95 -3.50
N PRO A 190 18.17 22.25 -3.27
CA PRO A 190 17.06 21.30 -3.04
C PRO A 190 16.58 20.65 -4.34
N GLN A 191 15.92 19.49 -4.26
CA GLN A 191 15.37 18.80 -5.44
C GLN A 191 14.06 19.45 -5.91
N LEU A 192 14.16 20.64 -6.50
CA LEU A 192 13.03 21.29 -7.16
C LEU A 192 12.63 20.48 -8.41
N ILE A 193 11.40 19.97 -8.43
CA ILE A 193 10.86 19.15 -9.52
C ILE A 193 9.73 19.89 -10.23
N LEU A 194 9.99 20.27 -11.47
CA LEU A 194 9.00 20.79 -12.42
C LEU A 194 8.82 19.76 -13.55
N ARG A 195 7.72 19.87 -14.30
CA ARG A 195 7.54 19.03 -15.50
C ARG A 195 8.58 19.45 -16.56
N PRO A 196 9.40 18.51 -17.08
CA PRO A 196 10.44 18.85 -18.04
C PRO A 196 9.83 19.32 -19.36
N ASN A 197 10.51 20.25 -20.04
CA ASN A 197 10.14 20.79 -21.35
C ASN A 197 8.87 21.66 -21.41
N GLU A 198 8.19 21.93 -20.28
CA GLU A 198 7.07 22.90 -20.21
C GLU A 198 7.55 24.36 -20.20
N ALA A 199 8.83 24.60 -19.90
CA ALA A 199 9.42 25.92 -19.90
C ALA A 199 9.90 26.36 -21.29
N VAL A 200 9.48 27.56 -21.70
CA VAL A 200 10.04 28.25 -22.87
C VAL A 200 10.98 29.34 -22.38
N ILE A 201 12.29 29.07 -22.47
CA ILE A 201 13.34 30.06 -22.17
C ILE A 201 13.76 30.75 -23.48
N ASP A 202 13.57 32.06 -23.52
CA ASP A 202 14.08 32.94 -24.57
C ASP A 202 15.16 33.88 -24.01
N ILE A 203 16.15 34.22 -24.83
CA ILE A 203 17.35 34.95 -24.39
C ILE A 203 17.70 35.99 -25.44
N ASP A 204 17.35 37.24 -25.16
CA ASP A 204 17.79 38.39 -25.94
C ASP A 204 19.13 38.88 -25.38
N ASN A 205 20.23 38.47 -26.02
CA ASN A 205 21.57 38.87 -25.65
C ASN A 205 21.92 40.32 -26.03
N LYS A 206 21.09 41.01 -26.84
CA LYS A 206 21.30 42.42 -27.24
C LYS A 206 20.66 43.37 -26.25
N GLU A 207 19.42 43.08 -25.85
CA GLU A 207 18.77 43.81 -24.76
C GLU A 207 19.21 43.33 -23.38
N GLY A 208 19.86 42.17 -23.28
CA GLY A 208 20.35 41.61 -22.03
C GLY A 208 19.23 41.05 -21.15
N ILE A 209 18.19 40.50 -21.77
CA ILE A 209 16.97 40.04 -21.11
C ILE A 209 16.83 38.53 -21.30
N ILE A 210 16.52 37.82 -20.21
CA ILE A 210 16.14 36.41 -20.25
C ILE A 210 14.65 36.33 -19.93
N SER A 211 13.84 35.75 -20.81
CA SER A 211 12.40 35.59 -20.63
C SER A 211 12.08 34.13 -20.38
N ILE A 212 11.52 33.82 -19.20
CA ILE A 212 11.10 32.47 -18.83
C ILE A 212 9.58 32.43 -18.81
N ARG A 213 9.01 31.64 -19.71
CA ARG A 213 7.58 31.29 -19.73
C ARG A 213 7.37 29.88 -19.21
N TYR A 214 6.40 29.71 -18.31
CA TYR A 214 6.02 28.39 -17.79
C TYR A 214 4.52 28.33 -17.52
N ASN A 215 3.87 27.25 -17.96
CA ASN A 215 2.45 27.00 -17.71
C ASN A 215 2.26 25.97 -16.59
N THR A 216 1.90 26.45 -15.40
CA THR A 216 1.59 25.59 -14.24
C THR A 216 0.29 24.84 -14.45
N GLN A 217 0.33 23.52 -14.29
CA GLN A 217 -0.88 22.69 -14.28
C GLN A 217 -1.36 22.42 -12.85
N THR A 218 -0.50 22.63 -11.84
CA THR A 218 -0.81 22.27 -10.46
C THR A 218 -0.31 23.29 -9.43
N PRO A 219 -0.97 23.39 -8.26
CA PRO A 219 -0.51 24.23 -7.15
C PRO A 219 0.91 23.92 -6.64
N TYR A 220 1.41 22.67 -6.74
CA TYR A 220 2.77 22.35 -6.31
C TYR A 220 3.82 22.96 -7.26
N GLU A 221 3.58 22.92 -8.57
CA GLU A 221 4.48 23.54 -9.55
C GLU A 221 4.62 25.05 -9.32
N LEU A 222 3.55 25.73 -8.91
CA LEU A 222 3.60 27.15 -8.56
C LEU A 222 4.51 27.41 -7.35
N HIS A 223 4.37 26.61 -6.27
CA HIS A 223 5.25 26.67 -5.09
C HIS A 223 6.72 26.39 -5.45
N VAL A 224 6.97 25.36 -6.26
CA VAL A 224 8.32 25.03 -6.75
C VAL A 224 8.90 26.16 -7.61
N LEU A 225 8.09 26.80 -8.47
CA LEU A 225 8.50 27.95 -9.27
C LEU A 225 8.84 29.18 -8.44
N GLU A 226 8.12 29.47 -7.35
CA GLU A 226 8.45 30.60 -6.47
C GLU A 226 9.83 30.39 -5.81
N ASN A 227 10.11 29.17 -5.36
CA ASN A 227 11.41 28.77 -4.84
C ASN A 227 12.50 28.82 -5.93
N ALA A 228 12.23 28.27 -7.12
CA ALA A 228 13.14 28.29 -8.27
C ALA A 228 13.44 29.73 -8.72
N ARG A 229 12.45 30.61 -8.79
CA ARG A 229 12.59 32.03 -9.14
C ARG A 229 13.52 32.77 -8.18
N LYS A 230 13.37 32.52 -6.87
CA LYS A 230 14.27 33.07 -5.84
C LYS A 230 15.70 32.54 -5.98
N TYR A 231 15.87 31.24 -6.24
CA TYR A 231 17.18 30.61 -6.38
C TYR A 231 17.90 31.06 -7.67
N ILE A 232 17.21 31.02 -8.81
CA ILE A 232 17.68 31.50 -10.11
C ILE A 232 18.02 32.99 -10.04
N GLY A 233 17.20 33.83 -9.40
CA GLY A 233 17.49 35.25 -9.20
C GLY A 233 18.81 35.48 -8.46
N ASN A 234 19.01 34.81 -7.31
CA ASN A 234 20.25 34.89 -6.54
C ASN A 234 21.49 34.42 -7.33
N MET A 235 21.34 33.42 -8.20
CA MET A 235 22.41 32.93 -9.06
C MET A 235 22.65 33.82 -10.28
N PHE A 236 21.60 34.45 -10.81
CA PHE A 236 21.67 35.41 -11.90
C PHE A 236 22.36 36.72 -11.49
N ASP A 237 22.16 37.19 -10.25
CA ASP A 237 22.91 38.35 -9.75
C ASP A 237 24.41 38.06 -9.64
N LYS A 238 24.79 36.85 -9.17
CA LYS A 238 26.19 36.40 -9.19
C LYS A 238 26.74 36.27 -10.61
N PHE A 239 25.92 35.78 -11.55
CA PHE A 239 26.27 35.70 -12.97
C PHE A 239 26.53 37.10 -13.54
N LYS A 240 25.58 38.04 -13.44
CA LYS A 240 25.73 39.44 -13.88
C LYS A 240 27.01 40.10 -13.34
N ILE A 241 27.29 39.99 -12.04
CA ILE A 241 28.48 40.58 -11.40
C ILE A 241 29.79 40.04 -12.00
N ASN A 242 29.82 38.77 -12.42
CA ASN A 242 31.02 38.14 -12.96
C ASN A 242 31.12 38.19 -14.48
N VAL A 243 30.04 38.51 -15.19
CA VAL A 243 29.95 38.41 -16.66
C VAL A 243 29.78 39.78 -17.32
N ASN A 244 28.99 40.70 -16.75
CA ASN A 244 28.75 42.01 -17.36
C ASN A 244 30.02 42.85 -17.49
N GLY A 245 30.11 43.61 -18.59
CA GLY A 245 31.26 44.46 -18.89
C GLY A 245 32.53 43.72 -19.30
N ARG A 246 32.48 42.38 -19.45
CA ARG A 246 33.53 41.54 -20.02
C ARG A 246 33.04 40.99 -21.35
N LEU A 247 33.92 40.82 -22.34
CA LEU A 247 33.65 40.08 -23.59
C LEU A 247 32.35 40.47 -24.35
N GLY A 248 31.85 41.70 -24.18
CA GLY A 248 30.60 42.20 -24.78
C GLY A 248 29.30 41.82 -24.05
N PHE A 249 29.35 41.10 -22.92
CA PHE A 249 28.14 40.73 -22.17
C PHE A 249 27.54 41.91 -21.38
N GLN A 250 26.22 42.06 -21.42
CA GLN A 250 25.50 43.12 -20.69
C GLN A 250 24.06 42.69 -20.31
N TYR A 251 23.91 41.82 -19.32
CA TYR A 251 22.61 41.33 -18.83
C TYR A 251 21.97 42.25 -17.77
N LYS A 252 20.68 42.56 -17.94
CA LYS A 252 19.89 43.43 -17.07
C LYS A 252 19.05 42.62 -16.07
N GLU A 253 18.10 41.84 -16.55
CA GLU A 253 17.04 41.20 -15.75
C GLU A 253 16.54 39.87 -16.32
N ILE A 254 15.75 39.15 -15.52
CA ILE A 254 14.97 37.98 -15.95
C ILE A 254 13.49 38.33 -15.84
N LEU A 255 12.78 38.27 -16.97
CA LEU A 255 11.33 38.41 -17.03
C LEU A 255 10.68 37.05 -16.86
N TRP A 256 9.61 37.01 -16.05
CA TRP A 256 8.85 35.81 -15.74
C TRP A 256 7.40 36.01 -16.18
N ASP A 257 6.91 35.09 -16.99
CA ASP A 257 5.53 35.02 -17.45
C ASP A 257 5.01 33.62 -17.10
N ILE A 258 4.37 33.53 -15.94
CA ILE A 258 3.88 32.29 -15.34
C ILE A 258 2.36 32.29 -15.45
N THR A 259 1.82 31.33 -16.21
CA THR A 259 0.38 31.11 -16.33
C THR A 259 -0.04 29.91 -15.48
N GLY A 260 -1.31 29.87 -15.08
CA GLY A 260 -1.85 28.79 -14.24
C GLY A 260 -3.36 28.84 -14.13
N ASP A 261 -4.05 28.10 -15.00
CA ASP A 261 -5.49 27.88 -14.92
C ASP A 261 -5.76 26.60 -14.12
N PHE A 262 -5.81 26.72 -12.79
CA PHE A 262 -6.06 25.60 -11.87
C PHE A 262 -7.55 25.17 -11.86
N TYR A 263 -8.10 24.86 -13.03
CA TYR A 263 -9.37 24.16 -13.15
C TYR A 263 -9.12 22.67 -12.92
N HIS A 264 -9.40 22.21 -11.69
CA HIS A 264 -9.51 20.79 -11.41
C HIS A 264 -10.75 20.24 -12.13
N ASP A 265 -10.54 19.76 -13.36
CA ASP A 265 -11.53 18.98 -14.08
C ASP A 265 -11.95 17.79 -13.22
N ARG A 266 -13.25 17.64 -12.99
CA ARG A 266 -13.75 16.76 -11.94
C ARG A 266 -13.77 15.30 -12.39
N ASP A 267 -13.20 14.47 -11.53
CA ASP A 267 -13.39 13.02 -11.40
C ASP A 267 -12.50 12.11 -12.27
N ILE A 268 -12.22 10.91 -11.74
CA ILE A 268 -11.81 9.67 -12.44
C ILE A 268 -11.65 8.51 -11.43
N PHE A 269 -11.31 8.77 -10.16
CA PHE A 269 -11.33 7.76 -9.10
C PHE A 269 -11.95 8.29 -7.81
N ALA A 270 -13.28 8.13 -7.71
CA ALA A 270 -14.09 8.11 -6.50
C ALA A 270 -13.53 8.93 -5.33
N VAL A 271 -13.67 10.26 -5.42
CA VAL A 271 -13.58 11.14 -4.26
C VAL A 271 -14.47 10.51 -3.16
N PRO A 272 -14.00 10.30 -1.92
CA PRO A 272 -14.90 10.16 -0.78
C PRO A 272 -15.59 11.53 -0.64
N LYS A 273 -16.73 11.65 -1.32
CA LYS A 273 -17.32 12.95 -1.64
C LYS A 273 -17.63 13.64 -0.32
N PHE A 274 -17.09 14.84 -0.12
CA PHE A 274 -17.38 15.52 1.14
C PHE A 274 -18.86 15.84 1.17
N SER A 275 -19.44 15.32 2.23
CA SER A 275 -20.83 15.04 2.41
C SER A 275 -21.20 15.86 3.63
N PRO A 276 -22.23 16.72 3.61
CA PRO A 276 -22.96 16.95 4.85
C PRO A 276 -23.45 15.63 5.45
N TYR A 277 -23.38 14.47 4.78
CA TYR A 277 -24.33 13.81 3.85
C TYR A 277 -24.75 14.41 2.47
N ASN A 278 -23.83 14.45 1.49
CA ASN A 278 -23.94 14.65 0.02
C ASN A 278 -24.09 16.11 -0.52
N GLU A 279 -23.38 16.59 -1.56
CA GLU A 279 -22.36 15.93 -2.41
C GLU A 279 -21.39 16.83 -3.25
N SER A 280 -21.75 18.06 -3.63
CA SER A 280 -21.27 18.73 -4.88
C SER A 280 -20.02 19.62 -4.77
N GLN A 281 -19.31 19.59 -3.64
CA GLN A 281 -18.20 20.49 -3.34
C GLN A 281 -16.92 19.72 -2.99
N GLY A 282 -15.76 20.29 -3.34
CA GLY A 282 -14.46 19.80 -2.86
C GLY A 282 -14.27 20.12 -1.37
N PRO A 283 -13.13 19.72 -0.76
CA PRO A 283 -12.85 20.06 0.64
C PRO A 283 -12.96 21.58 0.86
N PRO A 284 -13.64 22.05 1.92
CA PRO A 284 -13.96 23.47 2.11
C PRO A 284 -12.76 24.36 2.48
N PHE A 285 -11.56 23.78 2.55
CA PHE A 285 -10.31 24.42 2.95
C PHE A 285 -9.18 24.06 1.98
N LYS A 286 -8.17 24.93 1.87
CA LYS A 286 -6.94 24.64 1.12
C LYS A 286 -5.84 24.15 2.08
N ARG A 287 -5.23 23.00 1.80
CA ARG A 287 -4.03 22.49 2.50
C ARG A 287 -2.79 22.45 1.58
N TRP A 288 -2.72 23.36 0.61
CA TRP A 288 -1.62 23.38 -0.35
C TRP A 288 -0.25 23.62 0.32
N ASP A 289 -0.15 24.48 1.34
CA ASP A 289 1.07 24.63 2.16
C ASP A 289 1.56 23.28 2.74
N GLU A 290 0.66 22.47 3.29
CA GLU A 290 0.98 21.17 3.91
C GLU A 290 1.34 20.14 2.84
N ALA A 291 0.60 20.11 1.72
CA ALA A 291 0.86 19.21 0.60
C ALA A 291 2.20 19.52 -0.09
N SER A 292 2.53 20.81 -0.28
CA SER A 292 3.80 21.24 -0.83
C SER A 292 4.98 20.88 0.09
N LEU A 293 4.86 21.11 1.40
CA LEU A 293 5.89 20.71 2.37
C LEU A 293 6.10 19.18 2.41
N LEU A 294 5.02 18.41 2.24
CA LEU A 294 5.10 16.94 2.12
C LEU A 294 5.83 16.51 0.85
N LEU A 295 5.54 17.14 -0.28
CA LEU A 295 6.17 16.83 -1.57
C LEU A 295 7.64 17.25 -1.59
N ASP A 296 7.99 18.42 -1.04
CA ASP A 296 9.39 18.86 -0.89
C ASP A 296 10.20 17.80 -0.10
N LYS A 297 9.69 17.37 1.07
CA LYS A 297 10.33 16.28 1.84
C LYS A 297 10.40 14.96 1.08
N LEU A 298 9.32 14.59 0.37
CA LEU A 298 9.27 13.34 -0.40
C LEU A 298 10.35 13.31 -1.49
N PHE A 299 10.59 14.43 -2.18
CA PHE A 299 11.59 14.51 -3.23
C PHE A 299 13.01 14.66 -2.69
N ASP A 300 13.21 15.39 -1.59
CA ASP A 300 14.52 15.51 -0.95
C ASP A 300 15.02 14.19 -0.32
N PHE A 301 14.13 13.38 0.29
CA PHE A 301 14.50 12.14 0.98
C PHE A 301 14.19 10.85 0.21
N GLY A 302 13.35 10.87 -0.81
CA GLY A 302 12.76 9.68 -1.44
C GLY A 302 11.57 9.09 -0.66
N TYR A 303 11.29 9.61 0.54
CA TYR A 303 10.23 9.12 1.42
C TYR A 303 9.74 10.21 2.37
N VAL A 304 8.50 10.08 2.87
CA VAL A 304 7.94 10.99 3.88
C VAL A 304 7.03 10.24 4.86
N LEU A 305 7.15 10.57 6.14
CA LEU A 305 6.33 10.03 7.23
C LEU A 305 5.26 11.05 7.62
N VAL A 306 4.00 10.78 7.30
CA VAL A 306 2.86 11.69 7.47
C VAL A 306 2.12 11.35 8.76
N VAL A 307 2.44 12.07 9.82
CA VAL A 307 1.97 11.79 11.18
C VAL A 307 0.96 12.85 11.60
N GLY A 308 -0.02 12.49 12.42
CA GLY A 308 -1.00 13.45 12.94
C GLY A 308 -2.03 12.78 13.82
N GLU A 309 -2.84 13.58 14.50
CA GLU A 309 -3.89 13.06 15.39
C GLU A 309 -5.00 12.34 14.63
N ALA A 310 -5.88 11.72 15.42
CA ALA A 310 -7.16 11.18 15.01
C ALA A 310 -7.95 12.19 14.15
N SER A 311 -8.48 11.74 13.01
CA SER A 311 -9.29 12.53 12.06
C SER A 311 -8.76 13.92 11.66
N ILE A 312 -7.46 14.20 11.79
CA ILE A 312 -6.90 15.52 11.43
C ILE A 312 -6.84 15.81 9.92
N GLY A 313 -7.46 14.96 9.09
CA GLY A 313 -7.52 15.08 7.64
C GLY A 313 -6.36 14.45 6.87
N LYS A 314 -5.54 13.57 7.48
CA LYS A 314 -4.39 12.91 6.84
C LYS A 314 -4.76 12.25 5.49
N THR A 315 -5.74 11.35 5.51
CA THR A 315 -6.26 10.67 4.32
C THR A 315 -6.80 11.63 3.25
N THR A 316 -7.42 12.75 3.66
CA THR A 316 -7.90 13.80 2.74
C THR A 316 -6.74 14.59 2.13
N LEU A 317 -5.72 14.94 2.92
CA LEU A 317 -4.50 15.58 2.45
C LEU A 317 -3.80 14.70 1.39
N LEU A 318 -3.67 13.41 1.67
CA LEU A 318 -3.07 12.44 0.76
C LEU A 318 -3.90 12.27 -0.53
N ASN A 319 -5.20 11.95 -0.43
CA ASN A 319 -6.01 11.62 -1.60
C ASN A 319 -6.47 12.85 -2.41
N SER A 320 -6.85 13.95 -1.75
CA SER A 320 -7.49 15.09 -2.43
C SER A 320 -6.51 16.17 -2.85
N PHE A 321 -5.35 16.27 -2.19
CA PHE A 321 -4.33 17.28 -2.52
C PHE A 321 -3.08 16.64 -3.11
N LEU A 322 -2.55 15.57 -2.52
CA LEU A 322 -1.24 15.04 -2.89
C LEU A 322 -1.29 14.05 -4.07
N VAL A 323 -2.23 13.09 -4.10
CA VAL A 323 -2.37 12.12 -5.22
C VAL A 323 -2.55 12.81 -6.59
N PRO A 324 -3.39 13.84 -6.76
CA PRO A 324 -3.54 14.53 -8.03
C PRO A 324 -2.25 15.22 -8.51
N GLN A 325 -1.43 15.71 -7.58
CA GLN A 325 -0.13 16.36 -7.86
C GLN A 325 0.89 15.34 -8.38
N ILE A 326 0.97 14.17 -7.76
CA ILE A 326 1.88 13.12 -8.21
C ILE A 326 1.42 12.50 -9.53
N LEU A 327 0.10 12.44 -9.77
CA LEU A 327 -0.48 11.91 -11.00
C LEU A 327 -0.11 12.70 -12.27
N THR A 328 0.22 13.99 -12.17
CA THR A 328 0.75 14.76 -13.32
C THR A 328 2.24 14.49 -13.58
N ILE A 329 2.94 13.88 -12.63
CA ILE A 329 4.37 13.54 -12.70
C ILE A 329 4.56 12.08 -13.13
N SER A 330 3.74 11.14 -12.65
CA SER A 330 3.80 9.72 -13.00
C SER A 330 2.43 9.04 -12.98
N PRO A 331 2.13 8.13 -13.93
CA PRO A 331 0.92 7.30 -13.87
C PRO A 331 0.97 6.23 -12.75
N ASN A 332 2.18 5.82 -12.34
CA ASN A 332 2.44 4.72 -11.40
C ASN A 332 2.34 5.15 -9.94
N VAL A 333 1.17 5.64 -9.54
CA VAL A 333 0.82 6.00 -8.14
C VAL A 333 -0.06 4.91 -7.54
N PHE A 334 0.23 4.43 -6.34
CA PHE A 334 -0.53 3.36 -5.70
C PHE A 334 -0.92 3.78 -4.30
N TYR A 335 -2.20 4.13 -4.13
CA TYR A 335 -2.77 4.43 -2.82
C TYR A 335 -3.31 3.17 -2.16
N CYS A 336 -2.73 2.80 -1.03
CA CYS A 336 -2.92 1.55 -0.32
C CYS A 336 -3.36 1.86 1.13
N GLU A 337 -4.67 1.81 1.39
CA GLU A 337 -5.19 1.81 2.75
C GLU A 337 -4.99 0.42 3.36
N LEU A 338 -4.11 0.30 4.36
CA LEU A 338 -3.74 -1.00 4.93
C LEU A 338 -4.80 -1.52 5.92
N TRP A 339 -4.94 -2.85 5.97
CA TRP A 339 -5.83 -3.55 6.89
C TRP A 339 -5.15 -4.78 7.50
N SER A 340 -5.58 -5.99 7.14
CA SER A 340 -5.20 -7.24 7.81
C SER A 340 -4.08 -7.98 7.11
N ASN A 341 -3.94 -7.81 5.79
CA ASN A 341 -2.99 -8.54 4.94
C ASN A 341 -2.23 -7.55 4.04
N PRO A 342 -1.44 -6.62 4.60
CA PRO A 342 -0.93 -5.46 3.88
C PRO A 342 -0.12 -5.79 2.62
N THR A 343 0.68 -6.84 2.61
CA THR A 343 1.46 -7.22 1.41
C THR A 343 0.54 -7.68 0.28
N SER A 344 -0.52 -8.42 0.62
CA SER A 344 -1.52 -8.87 -0.35
C SER A 344 -2.43 -7.74 -0.81
N GLU A 345 -2.74 -6.79 0.07
CA GLU A 345 -3.56 -5.60 -0.23
C GLU A 345 -2.82 -4.61 -1.16
N ILE A 346 -1.55 -4.30 -0.88
CA ILE A 346 -0.71 -3.48 -1.76
C ILE A 346 -0.62 -4.14 -3.14
N ARG A 347 -0.40 -5.46 -3.20
CA ARG A 347 -0.36 -6.21 -4.46
C ARG A 347 -1.69 -6.20 -5.22
N ASP A 348 -2.84 -6.27 -4.52
CA ASP A 348 -4.17 -6.17 -5.14
C ASP A 348 -4.38 -4.79 -5.78
N VAL A 349 -4.06 -3.71 -5.05
CA VAL A 349 -4.10 -2.33 -5.56
C VAL A 349 -3.22 -2.16 -6.80
N ILE A 350 -1.98 -2.65 -6.74
CA ILE A 350 -1.06 -2.62 -7.88
C ILE A 350 -1.65 -3.35 -9.09
N CYS A 351 -2.06 -4.62 -8.91
CA CYS A 351 -2.52 -5.44 -10.02
C CYS A 351 -3.81 -4.90 -10.66
N LYS A 352 -4.75 -4.40 -9.84
CA LYS A 352 -5.97 -3.72 -10.31
C LYS A 352 -5.65 -2.48 -11.14
N ARG A 353 -4.79 -1.60 -10.64
CA ARG A 353 -4.46 -0.33 -11.32
C ARG A 353 -3.61 -0.52 -12.58
N SER A 354 -2.72 -1.49 -12.59
CA SER A 354 -1.84 -1.79 -13.73
C SER A 354 -2.42 -2.80 -14.74
N GLY A 355 -3.65 -3.29 -14.52
CA GLY A 355 -4.30 -4.26 -15.41
C GLY A 355 -3.69 -5.66 -15.41
N ILE A 356 -2.90 -6.01 -14.38
CA ILE A 356 -2.14 -7.27 -14.31
C ILE A 356 -3.04 -8.38 -13.75
N GLY A 357 -3.67 -9.16 -14.63
CA GLY A 357 -4.65 -10.19 -14.25
C GLY A 357 -4.14 -11.40 -13.44
N ARG A 358 -2.85 -11.49 -13.07
CA ARG A 358 -2.23 -12.66 -12.39
C ARG A 358 -1.79 -12.39 -10.95
N TYR A 359 -2.57 -11.63 -10.19
CA TYR A 359 -2.22 -11.15 -8.84
C TYR A 359 -1.88 -12.24 -7.80
N LYS A 360 -2.32 -13.50 -7.97
CA LYS A 360 -2.05 -14.62 -7.04
C LYS A 360 -0.74 -15.37 -7.32
N GLU A 361 -0.20 -15.29 -8.53
CA GLU A 361 0.95 -16.10 -8.97
C GLU A 361 2.29 -15.38 -8.84
N ILE A 362 2.27 -14.06 -8.69
CA ILE A 362 3.47 -13.21 -8.75
C ILE A 362 3.73 -12.60 -7.36
N ASP A 363 4.99 -12.61 -6.95
CA ASP A 363 5.46 -11.93 -5.73
C ASP A 363 5.44 -10.40 -5.91
N ILE A 364 5.19 -9.67 -4.81
CA ILE A 364 5.05 -8.21 -4.83
C ILE A 364 6.30 -7.51 -5.40
N ILE A 365 7.50 -7.98 -5.08
CA ILE A 365 8.76 -7.39 -5.58
C ILE A 365 8.87 -7.60 -7.09
N SER A 366 8.47 -8.78 -7.58
CA SER A 366 8.48 -9.09 -9.01
C SER A 366 7.49 -8.22 -9.81
N VAL A 367 6.33 -7.90 -9.25
CA VAL A 367 5.39 -6.94 -9.86
C VAL A 367 5.98 -5.53 -9.89
N CYS A 368 6.57 -5.06 -8.78
CA CYS A 368 7.16 -3.72 -8.72
C CYS A 368 8.39 -3.55 -9.62
N MET A 369 9.21 -4.60 -9.81
CA MET A 369 10.31 -4.60 -10.78
C MET A 369 9.82 -4.37 -12.22
N GLU A 370 8.67 -4.93 -12.60
CA GLU A 370 8.09 -4.70 -13.93
C GLU A 370 7.53 -3.27 -14.07
N LEU A 371 6.95 -2.70 -13.01
CA LEU A 371 6.50 -1.30 -13.02
C LEU A 371 7.66 -0.30 -13.09
N LEU A 372 8.78 -0.60 -12.43
CA LEU A 372 9.97 0.24 -12.48
C LEU A 372 10.62 0.32 -13.88
N ARG A 373 10.38 -0.68 -14.74
CA ARG A 373 10.73 -0.61 -16.17
C ARG A 373 9.84 0.36 -16.95
N GLN A 374 8.63 0.64 -16.46
CA GLN A 374 7.66 1.53 -17.10
C GLN A 374 7.78 2.97 -16.60
N GLY A 375 8.22 3.18 -15.34
CA GLY A 375 8.53 4.50 -14.81
C GLY A 375 8.62 4.57 -13.29
N THR A 376 8.82 5.80 -12.78
CA THR A 376 8.91 6.10 -11.34
C THR A 376 7.62 5.70 -10.61
N CYS A 377 7.76 4.92 -9.54
CA CYS A 377 6.64 4.40 -8.76
C CYS A 377 6.46 5.17 -7.44
N PHE A 378 5.23 5.50 -7.09
CA PHE A 378 4.88 6.15 -5.83
C PHE A 378 3.92 5.24 -5.05
N PHE A 379 4.31 4.82 -3.85
CA PHE A 379 3.45 4.04 -2.95
C PHE A 379 3.02 4.91 -1.76
N ILE A 380 1.71 5.04 -1.58
CA ILE A 380 1.09 5.80 -0.50
C ILE A 380 0.41 4.80 0.41
N ILE A 381 1.00 4.59 1.58
CA ILE A 381 0.64 3.57 2.55
C ILE A 381 -0.05 4.28 3.73
N ASP A 382 -1.38 4.18 3.80
CA ASP A 382 -2.19 4.86 4.82
C ASP A 382 -2.71 3.87 5.89
N ALA A 383 -3.14 4.41 7.03
CA ALA A 383 -3.63 3.72 8.22
C ALA A 383 -2.62 2.77 8.90
N CYS A 384 -1.34 3.17 8.96
CA CYS A 384 -0.27 2.34 9.53
C CYS A 384 -0.45 2.00 11.02
N GLU A 385 -1.29 2.71 11.78
CA GLU A 385 -1.63 2.31 13.14
C GLU A 385 -2.28 0.92 13.23
N ARG A 386 -2.88 0.41 12.14
CA ARG A 386 -3.44 -0.95 12.06
C ARG A 386 -2.37 -2.05 12.13
N LEU A 387 -1.11 -1.74 11.80
CA LEU A 387 0.00 -2.70 11.72
C LEU A 387 0.50 -3.20 13.09
N ILE A 388 0.02 -2.61 14.20
CA ILE A 388 0.44 -2.93 15.57
C ILE A 388 0.12 -4.37 15.97
N TYR A 389 -0.93 -4.96 15.39
CA TYR A 389 -1.41 -6.32 15.68
C TYR A 389 -1.22 -7.28 14.49
N MET A 390 -0.29 -6.97 13.59
CA MET A 390 -0.02 -7.81 12.41
C MET A 390 0.68 -9.12 12.81
N GLU A 391 0.31 -10.21 12.15
CA GLU A 391 0.98 -11.51 12.29
C GLU A 391 2.47 -11.43 11.88
N PRO A 392 3.39 -12.12 12.58
CA PRO A 392 4.83 -12.02 12.33
C PRO A 392 5.24 -12.33 10.88
N ASP A 393 4.65 -13.36 10.28
CA ASP A 393 4.93 -13.78 8.90
C ASP A 393 4.55 -12.71 7.86
N GLU A 394 3.51 -11.93 8.13
CA GLU A 394 3.06 -10.85 7.23
C GLU A 394 3.87 -9.57 7.45
N LYS A 395 4.31 -9.32 8.70
CA LYS A 395 5.24 -8.24 9.03
C LYS A 395 6.58 -8.41 8.31
N GLU A 396 7.15 -9.62 8.31
CA GLU A 396 8.41 -9.89 7.61
C GLU A 396 8.31 -9.62 6.10
N LYS A 397 7.19 -9.99 5.46
CA LYS A 397 6.96 -9.71 4.03
C LYS A 397 6.89 -8.21 3.74
N LEU A 398 6.21 -7.45 4.60
CA LEU A 398 6.11 -6.00 4.47
C LEU A 398 7.48 -5.33 4.67
N GLU A 399 8.26 -5.74 5.68
CA GLU A 399 9.63 -5.25 5.90
C GLU A 399 10.54 -5.51 4.69
N ARG A 400 10.48 -6.71 4.09
CA ARG A 400 11.20 -7.04 2.85
C ARG A 400 10.76 -6.16 1.67
N PHE A 401 9.48 -5.87 1.54
CA PHE A 401 8.95 -4.97 0.51
C PHE A 401 9.44 -3.52 0.70
N ILE A 402 9.42 -3.00 1.93
CA ILE A 402 9.93 -1.65 2.24
C ILE A 402 11.45 -1.58 2.00
N ALA A 403 12.22 -2.58 2.43
CA ALA A 403 13.66 -2.65 2.17
C ALA A 403 13.98 -2.70 0.66
N PHE A 404 13.17 -3.42 -0.13
CA PHE A 404 13.25 -3.37 -1.59
C PHE A 404 12.99 -1.95 -2.10
N CYS A 405 11.88 -1.32 -1.74
CA CYS A 405 11.54 0.05 -2.18
C CYS A 405 12.65 1.06 -1.84
N MET A 406 13.19 1.02 -0.63
CA MET A 406 14.28 1.88 -0.16
C MET A 406 15.61 1.67 -0.91
N SER A 407 15.80 0.51 -1.57
CA SER A 407 16.97 0.22 -2.40
C SER A 407 16.89 0.81 -3.82
N GLN A 408 15.71 1.26 -4.26
CA GLN A 408 15.45 1.70 -5.63
C GLN A 408 15.39 3.23 -5.73
N LYS A 409 16.16 3.82 -6.65
CA LYS A 409 16.20 5.28 -6.84
C LYS A 409 14.89 5.89 -7.37
N ASN A 410 14.08 5.08 -8.05
CA ASN A 410 12.85 5.52 -8.72
C ASN A 410 11.58 5.04 -7.98
N VAL A 411 11.68 4.74 -6.69
CA VAL A 411 10.54 4.45 -5.81
C VAL A 411 10.44 5.53 -4.74
N TYR A 412 9.24 6.08 -4.58
CA TYR A 412 8.92 7.07 -3.57
C TYR A 412 7.88 6.51 -2.58
N LEU A 413 8.12 6.68 -1.28
CA LEU A 413 7.28 6.14 -0.21
C LEU A 413 6.62 7.23 0.62
N ILE A 414 5.29 7.21 0.71
CA ILE A 414 4.52 8.07 1.60
C ILE A 414 3.83 7.18 2.62
N ILE A 415 4.19 7.30 3.89
CA ILE A 415 3.73 6.39 4.95
C ILE A 415 2.98 7.22 5.98
N SER A 416 1.71 6.91 6.22
CA SER A 416 0.85 7.67 7.15
C SER A 416 0.23 6.80 8.23
N GLY A 417 0.15 7.38 9.43
CA GLY A 417 -0.48 6.77 10.58
C GLY A 417 -0.63 7.74 11.76
N ASP A 418 -1.22 7.25 12.84
CA ASP A 418 -1.50 8.07 14.02
C ASP A 418 -0.26 8.46 14.85
N ARG A 419 -0.29 9.70 15.38
CA ARG A 419 0.75 10.24 16.27
C ARG A 419 0.84 9.49 17.61
N GLU A 420 -0.29 9.13 18.20
CA GLU A 420 -0.35 8.49 19.53
C GLU A 420 0.35 7.13 19.57
N THR A 421 0.28 6.38 18.47
CA THR A 421 0.85 5.05 18.33
C THR A 421 2.11 5.02 17.47
N PHE A 422 2.66 6.19 17.11
CA PHE A 422 3.80 6.36 16.20
C PHE A 422 4.92 5.33 16.43
N PHE A 423 5.49 5.29 17.64
CA PHE A 423 6.61 4.39 17.98
C PHE A 423 6.26 2.88 17.96
N LYS A 424 4.98 2.51 17.88
CA LYS A 424 4.55 1.11 17.73
C LYS A 424 4.54 0.70 16.26
N TRP A 425 3.87 1.48 15.40
CA TRP A 425 3.78 1.14 13.97
C TRP A 425 5.06 1.51 13.18
N TYR A 426 5.81 2.50 13.63
CA TYR A 426 7.11 2.88 13.04
C TYR A 426 8.15 1.75 13.08
N GLN A 427 7.99 0.73 13.94
CA GLN A 427 8.95 -0.38 14.05
C GLN A 427 9.18 -1.11 12.72
N THR A 428 8.15 -1.21 11.88
CA THR A 428 8.20 -1.82 10.54
C THR A 428 8.96 -0.96 9.51
N PHE A 429 9.29 0.29 9.86
CA PHE A 429 9.87 1.31 9.00
C PHE A 429 11.19 1.87 9.55
N HIS A 430 11.90 1.11 10.39
CA HIS A 430 13.04 1.58 11.18
C HIS A 430 14.21 2.22 10.40
N ASP A 431 14.41 1.88 9.12
CA ASP A 431 15.44 2.44 8.24
C ASP A 431 15.12 3.86 7.71
N ILE A 432 13.92 4.38 7.96
CA ILE A 432 13.44 5.67 7.46
C ILE A 432 13.88 6.81 8.39
N SER A 433 14.52 7.84 7.84
CA SER A 433 14.98 8.98 8.65
C SER A 433 13.82 9.76 9.29
N THR A 434 13.90 10.00 10.59
CA THR A 434 12.92 10.83 11.32
C THR A 434 12.91 12.29 10.88
N SER A 435 13.94 12.76 10.17
CA SER A 435 13.94 14.09 9.51
C SER A 435 12.85 14.21 8.44
N ALA A 436 12.43 13.09 7.83
CA ALA A 436 11.34 13.02 6.86
C ALA A 436 9.94 12.98 7.51
N VAL A 437 9.83 13.08 8.84
CA VAL A 437 8.52 13.22 9.52
C VAL A 437 7.92 14.59 9.24
N CYS A 438 6.67 14.60 8.79
CA CYS A 438 5.83 15.78 8.66
C CYS A 438 4.60 15.58 9.54
N GLU A 439 4.45 16.43 10.55
CA GLU A 439 3.23 16.46 11.36
C GLU A 439 2.16 17.28 10.63
N VAL A 440 1.08 16.62 10.23
CA VAL A 440 -0.15 17.26 9.78
C VAL A 440 -0.78 17.90 11.01
N LYS A 441 -0.85 19.23 11.01
CA LYS A 441 -1.37 20.01 12.12
C LYS A 441 -2.89 20.20 11.99
N PRO A 442 -3.58 20.55 13.08
CA PRO A 442 -4.89 21.15 12.95
C PRO A 442 -4.73 22.51 12.24
N LEU A 443 -5.68 22.87 11.38
CA LEU A 443 -5.63 24.11 10.61
C LEU A 443 -5.57 25.32 11.57
N ASP A 444 -4.53 26.14 11.42
CA ASP A 444 -4.25 27.21 12.38
C ASP A 444 -5.20 28.40 12.23
N SER A 445 -5.81 28.76 13.35
CA SER A 445 -6.86 29.77 13.48
C SER A 445 -6.53 31.11 12.83
N ALA A 446 -5.32 31.64 13.01
CA ALA A 446 -4.95 32.95 12.45
C ALA A 446 -4.80 32.95 10.92
N LYS A 447 -4.32 31.85 10.32
CA LYS A 447 -4.20 31.70 8.86
C LYS A 447 -5.54 31.53 8.17
N ALA A 448 -6.55 30.98 8.85
CA ALA A 448 -7.93 31.01 8.36
C ALA A 448 -8.43 32.47 8.25
N ILE A 449 -8.22 33.29 9.29
CA ILE A 449 -8.73 34.67 9.33
C ILE A 449 -8.23 35.53 8.16
N ASP A 450 -6.96 35.42 7.75
CA ASP A 450 -6.44 36.21 6.62
C ASP A 450 -6.97 35.73 5.26
N ALA A 451 -7.32 34.45 5.11
CA ALA A 451 -7.98 33.94 3.91
C ALA A 451 -9.46 34.38 3.76
N TYR A 452 -10.08 34.83 4.87
CA TYR A 452 -11.46 35.31 4.96
C TYR A 452 -11.56 36.76 5.45
N GLY A 453 -10.46 37.53 5.37
CA GLY A 453 -10.25 38.74 6.15
C GLY A 453 -11.02 40.00 5.73
N GLU A 454 -11.41 40.12 4.46
CA GLU A 454 -12.03 41.34 3.92
C GLU A 454 -13.55 41.44 4.13
N GLU A 455 -14.24 40.34 4.48
CA GLU A 455 -15.69 40.36 4.81
C GLU A 455 -15.98 40.23 6.31
N LYS A 456 -15.23 40.99 7.13
CA LYS A 456 -15.44 41.11 8.58
C LYS A 456 -16.67 41.95 9.00
N VAL A 457 -17.87 41.59 8.53
CA VAL A 457 -19.13 41.99 9.18
C VAL A 457 -20.22 40.92 9.00
N PHE A 458 -20.19 39.81 9.77
CA PHE A 458 -21.39 39.20 10.43
C PHE A 458 -21.23 37.83 11.15
N TRP A 459 -20.04 37.24 11.33
CA TRP A 459 -19.96 35.86 11.88
C TRP A 459 -19.32 35.74 13.26
N ASP A 460 -19.98 34.94 14.11
CA ASP A 460 -19.55 34.53 15.45
C ASP A 460 -18.39 33.51 15.35
N THR A 461 -17.66 33.34 16.45
CA THR A 461 -16.41 32.58 16.68
C THR A 461 -16.51 31.05 16.48
N SER A 462 -17.38 30.63 15.56
CA SER A 462 -17.80 29.27 15.31
C SER A 462 -17.02 28.54 14.20
N GLU A 463 -16.07 29.20 13.52
CA GLU A 463 -15.49 28.70 12.26
C GLU A 463 -13.96 28.52 12.32
N TYR A 464 -13.53 27.30 12.68
CA TYR A 464 -12.22 26.74 12.34
C TYR A 464 -12.45 25.30 11.86
N TYR A 465 -11.43 24.60 11.35
CA TYR A 465 -11.56 23.15 11.21
C TYR A 465 -11.84 22.55 12.57
N LYS A 466 -13.01 21.95 12.70
CA LYS A 466 -13.46 21.23 13.86
C LYS A 466 -13.91 19.85 13.34
N PRO A 467 -13.65 18.75 14.06
CA PRO A 467 -13.92 17.40 13.55
C PRO A 467 -15.40 17.19 13.16
N ILE A 468 -15.72 16.01 12.62
CA ILE A 468 -17.11 15.57 12.33
C ILE A 468 -18.08 15.91 13.49
N GLU A 469 -17.60 15.79 14.72
CA GLU A 469 -18.24 16.19 15.99
C GLU A 469 -18.85 17.62 15.99
N PHE A 470 -18.31 18.55 15.21
CA PHE A 470 -18.76 19.94 15.12
C PHE A 470 -19.69 20.22 13.95
N GLU A 471 -19.51 19.57 12.79
CA GLU A 471 -20.50 19.68 11.71
C GLU A 471 -21.85 19.08 12.16
N LEU A 472 -21.81 18.00 12.96
CA LEU A 472 -22.96 17.44 13.68
C LEU A 472 -23.58 18.39 14.72
N LEU A 473 -22.82 19.38 15.20
CA LEU A 473 -23.26 20.37 16.20
C LEU A 473 -23.85 21.62 15.54
N HIS A 474 -23.32 22.02 14.38
CA HIS A 474 -23.74 23.21 13.62
C HIS A 474 -24.90 22.94 12.65
N ALA A 475 -25.11 21.69 12.20
CA ALA A 475 -26.22 21.31 11.31
C ALA A 475 -27.64 21.42 11.93
N ASN A 476 -27.73 21.88 13.19
CA ASN A 476 -28.98 21.97 13.99
C ASN A 476 -29.79 20.65 14.01
N THR A 477 -29.07 19.54 13.81
CA THR A 477 -29.54 18.17 13.69
C THR A 477 -28.42 17.32 14.26
N SER A 478 -28.50 17.03 15.56
CA SER A 478 -27.44 16.33 16.28
C SER A 478 -27.30 14.88 15.78
N MET A 479 -26.19 14.19 16.08
CA MET A 479 -26.06 12.79 15.63
C MET A 479 -27.16 11.91 16.22
N GLU A 480 -27.62 12.22 17.45
CA GLU A 480 -28.81 11.64 18.06
C GLU A 480 -30.00 11.73 17.10
N LYS A 481 -30.26 12.91 16.52
CA LYS A 481 -31.36 13.12 15.56
C LYS A 481 -31.12 12.38 14.23
N VAL A 482 -29.92 12.37 13.67
CA VAL A 482 -29.63 11.58 12.45
C VAL A 482 -29.86 10.08 12.69
N LEU A 483 -29.52 9.59 13.87
CA LEU A 483 -29.72 8.20 14.28
C LEU A 483 -31.20 7.91 14.63
N PHE A 484 -31.93 8.86 15.21
CA PHE A 484 -33.40 8.77 15.37
C PHE A 484 -34.10 8.76 14.01
N ASP A 485 -33.75 9.65 13.08
CA ASP A 485 -34.29 9.70 11.71
C ASP A 485 -33.98 8.39 10.94
N LEU A 486 -32.80 7.79 11.18
CA LEU A 486 -32.45 6.44 10.71
C LEU A 486 -33.37 5.36 11.30
N MET A 487 -33.69 5.46 12.60
CA MET A 487 -34.60 4.53 13.28
C MET A 487 -36.05 4.66 12.81
N GLU A 488 -36.53 5.84 12.39
CA GLU A 488 -37.89 6.02 11.87
C GLU A 488 -38.16 5.25 10.57
N GLY A 489 -37.11 4.95 9.77
CA GLY A 489 -37.21 4.15 8.54
C GLY A 489 -36.94 2.65 8.70
N VAL A 490 -36.50 2.20 9.89
CA VAL A 490 -36.04 0.82 10.13
C VAL A 490 -37.20 -0.09 10.53
N LYS A 491 -37.32 -1.24 9.84
CA LYS A 491 -38.38 -2.23 10.12
C LYS A 491 -38.20 -2.98 11.44
N ASP A 492 -36.96 -3.33 11.77
CA ASP A 492 -36.61 -3.98 13.03
C ASP A 492 -35.42 -3.25 13.67
N VAL A 493 -35.72 -2.50 14.73
CA VAL A 493 -34.75 -1.70 15.48
C VAL A 493 -33.71 -2.59 16.18
N PHE A 494 -34.07 -3.80 16.59
CA PHE A 494 -33.12 -4.73 17.21
C PHE A 494 -32.15 -5.29 16.16
N GLU A 495 -32.61 -5.72 14.98
CA GLU A 495 -31.73 -6.16 13.89
C GLU A 495 -30.71 -5.07 13.52
N PHE A 496 -31.17 -3.83 13.39
CA PHE A 496 -30.31 -2.69 13.04
C PHE A 496 -29.26 -2.39 14.12
N ARG A 497 -29.65 -2.35 15.41
CA ARG A 497 -28.71 -2.21 16.54
C ARG A 497 -27.72 -3.36 16.60
N ASN A 498 -28.18 -4.59 16.35
CA ASN A 498 -27.37 -5.80 16.34
C ASN A 498 -26.27 -5.74 15.26
N ILE A 499 -26.58 -5.26 14.05
CA ILE A 499 -25.59 -5.03 12.99
C ILE A 499 -24.58 -3.96 13.40
N LEU A 500 -25.02 -2.80 13.89
CA LEU A 500 -24.10 -1.75 14.32
C LEU A 500 -23.21 -2.15 15.51
N SER A 501 -23.66 -3.07 16.37
CA SER A 501 -22.84 -3.63 17.46
C SER A 501 -21.62 -4.43 16.98
N VAL A 502 -21.60 -4.90 15.72
CA VAL A 502 -20.43 -5.55 15.09
C VAL A 502 -19.38 -4.51 14.71
N PHE A 503 -19.81 -3.36 14.21
CA PHE A 503 -18.92 -2.28 13.76
C PHE A 503 -18.36 -1.43 14.90
N VAL A 504 -19.10 -1.31 16.00
CA VAL A 504 -18.80 -0.39 17.11
C VAL A 504 -18.23 -1.16 18.30
N ASP A 505 -16.91 -1.05 18.52
CA ASP A 505 -16.27 -1.50 19.76
C ASP A 505 -15.62 -0.33 20.51
N ARG A 506 -16.10 -0.07 21.73
CA ARG A 506 -15.59 0.97 22.63
C ARG A 506 -14.23 0.63 23.25
N HIS A 507 -13.80 -0.62 23.15
CA HIS A 507 -12.55 -1.12 23.72
C HIS A 507 -11.40 -1.18 22.71
N GLU A 508 -11.66 -0.88 21.43
CA GLU A 508 -10.65 -0.90 20.37
C GLU A 508 -10.49 0.47 19.70
N ASN A 509 -9.26 1.00 19.71
CA ASN A 509 -8.94 2.31 19.12
C ASN A 509 -8.70 2.24 17.59
N ILE A 510 -8.84 1.07 16.99
CA ILE A 510 -8.52 0.76 15.59
C ILE A 510 -9.78 0.26 14.90
N LEU A 511 -10.08 0.82 13.72
CA LEU A 511 -11.21 0.37 12.90
C LEU A 511 -10.96 -1.05 12.37
N LYS A 512 -11.99 -1.89 12.50
CA LYS A 512 -12.10 -3.18 11.82
C LYS A 512 -12.97 -3.07 10.56
N ARG A 513 -12.81 -4.04 9.67
CA ARG A 513 -13.66 -4.27 8.51
C ARG A 513 -14.24 -5.69 8.55
N TYR A 514 -15.43 -5.85 8.00
CA TYR A 514 -16.20 -7.09 8.04
C TYR A 514 -16.81 -7.38 6.67
N THR A 515 -16.77 -8.63 6.23
CA THR A 515 -17.59 -9.09 5.10
C THR A 515 -19.05 -9.25 5.55
N ALA A 516 -19.98 -9.36 4.59
CA ALA A 516 -21.36 -9.71 4.92
C ALA A 516 -21.49 -11.11 5.55
N GLU A 517 -20.53 -12.02 5.33
CA GLU A 517 -20.46 -13.32 6.02
C GLU A 517 -20.03 -13.17 7.48
N ASP A 518 -19.08 -12.28 7.79
CA ASP A 518 -18.67 -11.98 9.17
C ASP A 518 -19.81 -11.33 9.96
N ILE A 519 -20.55 -10.40 9.34
CA ILE A 519 -21.74 -9.79 9.95
C ILE A 519 -22.83 -10.84 10.17
N ALA A 520 -23.05 -11.75 9.22
CA ALA A 520 -24.01 -12.86 9.38
C ALA A 520 -23.59 -13.83 10.50
N TYR A 521 -22.28 -14.11 10.59
CA TYR A 521 -21.71 -14.94 11.65
C TYR A 521 -21.91 -14.31 13.03
N GLU A 522 -21.68 -13.01 13.19
CA GLU A 522 -21.89 -12.33 14.46
C GLU A 522 -23.36 -12.07 14.78
N THR A 523 -24.25 -11.84 13.80
CA THR A 523 -25.65 -11.43 14.06
C THR A 523 -26.71 -12.53 13.92
N ALA A 524 -26.39 -13.64 13.26
CA ALA A 524 -27.32 -14.68 12.80
C ALA A 524 -28.44 -14.20 11.85
N LEU A 525 -28.31 -13.00 11.26
CA LEU A 525 -29.32 -12.43 10.37
C LEU A 525 -29.22 -12.96 8.93
N PRO A 526 -30.34 -13.01 8.18
CA PRO A 526 -30.31 -13.34 6.76
C PRO A 526 -29.48 -12.33 5.95
N TYR A 527 -28.73 -12.84 4.98
CA TYR A 527 -27.84 -12.05 4.11
C TYR A 527 -28.54 -10.84 3.45
N ASN A 528 -29.81 -11.01 3.04
CA ASN A 528 -30.61 -9.95 2.44
C ASN A 528 -30.92 -8.80 3.42
N ASN A 529 -31.16 -9.10 4.70
CA ASN A 529 -31.41 -8.07 5.73
C ASN A 529 -30.10 -7.30 5.98
N ILE A 530 -28.98 -8.01 6.11
CA ILE A 530 -27.65 -7.42 6.32
C ILE A 530 -27.31 -6.44 5.19
N LEU A 531 -27.42 -6.86 3.92
CA LEU A 531 -27.18 -5.96 2.79
C LEU A 531 -28.16 -4.79 2.75
N GLY A 532 -29.42 -4.97 3.16
CA GLY A 532 -30.39 -3.89 3.26
C GLY A 532 -29.95 -2.80 4.24
N TYR A 533 -29.61 -3.17 5.48
CA TYR A 533 -29.16 -2.22 6.49
C TYR A 533 -27.77 -1.64 6.20
N VAL A 534 -26.84 -2.43 5.67
CA VAL A 534 -25.49 -1.94 5.30
C VAL A 534 -25.56 -0.93 4.15
N ASN A 535 -26.44 -1.13 3.16
CA ASN A 535 -26.65 -0.12 2.12
C ASN A 535 -27.27 1.17 2.67
N LEU A 536 -28.24 1.08 3.58
CA LEU A 536 -28.78 2.26 4.28
C LEU A 536 -27.70 3.03 5.06
N LEU A 537 -26.81 2.32 5.76
CA LEU A 537 -25.69 2.94 6.48
C LEU A 537 -24.64 3.58 5.57
N LYS A 538 -24.46 3.04 4.35
CA LYS A 538 -23.60 3.61 3.30
C LYS A 538 -24.23 4.85 2.64
N GLU A 539 -25.54 4.83 2.37
CA GLU A 539 -26.30 6.02 1.92
C GLU A 539 -26.27 7.18 2.93
N LYS A 540 -26.01 6.86 4.21
CA LYS A 540 -25.82 7.82 5.29
C LYS A 540 -24.35 8.00 5.72
N ASP A 541 -23.38 7.58 4.91
CA ASP A 541 -21.93 7.76 5.15
C ASP A 541 -21.43 7.36 6.57
N ILE A 542 -22.12 6.40 7.21
CA ILE A 542 -21.71 5.79 8.49
C ILE A 542 -20.77 4.61 8.22
N VAL A 543 -21.03 3.87 7.14
CA VAL A 543 -20.27 2.68 6.73
C VAL A 543 -19.68 2.87 5.33
N LYS A 544 -18.35 2.73 5.23
CA LYS A 544 -17.59 2.68 3.98
C LYS A 544 -17.63 1.27 3.42
N GLU A 545 -17.84 1.15 2.11
CA GLU A 545 -17.62 -0.08 1.36
C GLU A 545 -16.23 -0.05 0.69
N THR A 546 -15.50 -1.16 0.78
CA THR A 546 -14.17 -1.32 0.17
C THR A 546 -14.05 -2.71 -0.45
N GLU A 547 -13.46 -2.82 -1.63
CA GLU A 547 -13.24 -4.11 -2.30
C GLU A 547 -11.76 -4.48 -2.25
N SER A 548 -11.44 -5.64 -1.67
CA SER A 548 -10.07 -6.12 -1.51
C SER A 548 -10.00 -7.63 -1.74
N LEU A 549 -9.03 -8.08 -2.54
CA LEU A 549 -8.80 -9.50 -2.86
C LEU A 549 -10.02 -10.22 -3.50
N GLY A 550 -10.93 -9.47 -4.11
CA GLY A 550 -12.18 -9.97 -4.68
C GLY A 550 -13.32 -10.17 -3.67
N LEU A 551 -13.19 -9.64 -2.45
CA LEU A 551 -14.23 -9.62 -1.42
C LEU A 551 -14.65 -8.19 -1.10
N THR A 552 -15.95 -8.01 -0.85
CA THR A 552 -16.50 -6.74 -0.36
C THR A 552 -16.43 -6.70 1.16
N TYR A 553 -15.80 -5.65 1.68
CA TYR A 553 -15.65 -5.35 3.10
C TYR A 553 -16.35 -4.05 3.46
N TYR A 554 -16.94 -4.03 4.64
CA TYR A 554 -17.61 -2.89 5.23
C TYR A 554 -16.87 -2.46 6.51
N SER A 555 -16.71 -1.16 6.74
CA SER A 555 -16.13 -0.60 7.97
C SER A 555 -16.81 0.71 8.32
N LEU A 556 -16.69 1.19 9.56
CA LEU A 556 -17.08 2.58 9.86
C LEU A 556 -16.26 3.56 8.99
N THR A 557 -16.86 4.68 8.59
CA THR A 557 -16.15 5.76 7.89
C THR A 557 -15.16 6.51 8.80
N SER A 558 -15.46 6.57 10.11
CA SER A 558 -14.57 7.19 11.10
C SER A 558 -14.73 6.54 12.49
N ARG A 559 -13.63 6.40 13.25
CA ARG A 559 -13.66 5.94 14.64
C ARG A 559 -14.35 6.91 15.60
N TYR A 560 -14.59 8.15 15.18
CA TYR A 560 -15.36 9.13 15.94
C TYR A 560 -16.85 8.82 15.98
N LEU A 561 -17.33 7.94 15.09
CA LEU A 561 -18.71 7.46 15.15
C LEU A 561 -18.92 6.44 16.27
N THR A 562 -17.85 5.79 16.77
CA THR A 562 -17.93 4.72 17.78
C THR A 562 -18.68 5.15 19.04
N GLU A 563 -18.24 6.23 19.70
CA GLU A 563 -18.80 6.68 20.98
C GLU A 563 -20.24 7.24 20.86
N PRO A 564 -20.58 8.09 19.86
CA PRO A 564 -21.95 8.50 19.60
C PRO A 564 -22.89 7.34 19.23
N LEU A 565 -22.50 6.45 18.29
CA LEU A 565 -23.30 5.29 17.91
C LEU A 565 -23.58 4.40 19.12
N TYR A 566 -22.55 4.14 19.94
CA TYR A 566 -22.66 3.33 21.16
C TYR A 566 -23.70 3.90 22.13
N LYS A 567 -23.66 5.21 22.39
CA LYS A 567 -24.58 5.91 23.29
C LYS A 567 -26.00 5.95 22.77
N VAL A 568 -26.21 6.46 21.55
CA VAL A 568 -27.55 6.74 21.02
C VAL A 568 -28.34 5.46 20.76
N LEU A 569 -27.66 4.43 20.25
CA LEU A 569 -28.28 3.15 19.94
C LEU A 569 -28.26 2.19 21.14
N GLY A 570 -27.83 2.64 22.32
CA GLY A 570 -27.74 1.82 23.53
C GLY A 570 -27.00 0.50 23.30
N LEU A 571 -25.84 0.54 22.63
CA LEU A 571 -25.13 -0.69 22.24
C LEU A 571 -24.51 -1.44 23.44
N GLU A 572 -24.60 -0.87 24.64
CA GLU A 572 -24.25 -1.48 25.92
C GLU A 572 -24.97 -2.82 26.19
N GLU A 573 -26.19 -3.01 25.66
CA GLU A 573 -26.89 -4.30 25.74
C GLU A 573 -26.08 -5.41 25.02
N PHE A 574 -25.41 -5.08 23.92
CA PHE A 574 -24.64 -6.02 23.10
C PHE A 574 -23.21 -6.27 23.62
N GLU A 575 -22.74 -5.56 24.65
CA GLU A 575 -21.45 -5.84 25.29
C GLU A 575 -21.43 -7.23 25.96
N GLU A 576 -22.59 -7.74 26.39
CA GLU A 576 -22.71 -9.11 26.86
C GLU A 576 -22.55 -10.13 25.73
N LYS A 577 -23.08 -9.82 24.54
CA LYS A 577 -22.88 -10.61 23.32
C LYS A 577 -21.39 -10.72 22.94
N LYS A 578 -20.65 -9.62 23.03
CA LYS A 578 -19.18 -9.63 22.80
C LYS A 578 -18.46 -10.48 23.85
N LYS A 579 -18.89 -10.44 25.11
CA LYS A 579 -18.34 -11.31 26.17
C LYS A 579 -18.54 -12.79 25.86
N VAL A 580 -19.63 -13.21 25.20
CA VAL A 580 -19.83 -14.60 24.77
C VAL A 580 -18.67 -15.11 23.90
N ARG A 581 -18.21 -14.33 22.91
CA ARG A 581 -17.03 -14.70 22.09
C ARG A 581 -15.76 -14.84 22.93
N ASN A 582 -15.51 -13.89 23.84
CA ASN A 582 -14.33 -13.92 24.70
C ASN A 582 -14.36 -15.08 25.70
N ILE A 583 -15.54 -15.42 26.24
CA ILE A 583 -15.76 -16.62 27.06
C ILE A 583 -15.42 -17.86 26.21
N LEU A 584 -16.10 -18.08 25.09
CA LEU A 584 -15.90 -19.27 24.26
C LEU A 584 -14.43 -19.44 23.83
N LYS A 585 -13.79 -18.36 23.37
CA LYS A 585 -12.35 -18.36 23.00
C LYS A 585 -11.45 -18.75 24.17
N ASN A 586 -11.67 -18.20 25.37
CA ASN A 586 -10.86 -18.52 26.56
C ASN A 586 -11.04 -19.98 26.99
N PHE A 587 -12.27 -20.51 26.98
CA PHE A 587 -12.54 -21.89 27.37
C PHE A 587 -12.03 -22.90 26.32
N LEU A 588 -12.07 -22.55 25.02
CA LEU A 588 -11.42 -23.34 23.96
C LEU A 588 -9.89 -23.39 24.12
N ILE A 589 -9.23 -22.26 24.37
CA ILE A 589 -7.76 -22.19 24.55
C ILE A 589 -7.31 -23.00 25.78
N ASN A 590 -8.08 -22.98 26.87
CA ASN A 590 -7.77 -23.69 28.11
C ASN A 590 -8.28 -25.15 28.14
N GLU A 591 -8.98 -25.61 27.09
CA GLU A 591 -9.67 -26.91 27.00
C GLU A 591 -10.66 -27.24 28.15
N THR A 592 -11.17 -26.21 28.83
CA THR A 592 -12.09 -26.34 29.98
C THR A 592 -13.55 -26.25 29.58
N PHE A 593 -14.45 -26.89 30.33
CA PHE A 593 -15.91 -26.75 30.16
C PHE A 593 -16.46 -25.48 30.81
N LEU A 594 -17.53 -24.95 30.24
CA LEU A 594 -18.21 -23.73 30.68
C LEU A 594 -18.99 -23.97 31.99
N ASP A 595 -19.04 -22.95 32.86
CA ASP A 595 -19.87 -22.98 34.06
C ASP A 595 -21.33 -22.59 33.77
N ASN A 596 -22.19 -22.67 34.79
CA ASN A 596 -23.61 -22.32 34.66
C ASN A 596 -23.80 -20.85 34.25
N SER A 597 -22.99 -19.93 34.78
CA SER A 597 -23.09 -18.48 34.52
C SER A 597 -22.77 -18.14 33.05
N ALA A 598 -21.72 -18.76 32.53
CA ALA A 598 -21.33 -18.68 31.13
C ALA A 598 -22.42 -19.25 30.22
N LEU A 599 -22.93 -20.46 30.50
CA LEU A 599 -23.99 -21.07 29.69
C LEU A 599 -25.30 -20.28 29.71
N ASP A 600 -25.73 -19.75 30.86
CA ASP A 600 -26.93 -18.93 30.98
C ASP A 600 -26.78 -17.56 30.27
N THR A 601 -25.55 -17.14 30.01
CA THR A 601 -25.23 -15.97 29.17
C THR A 601 -25.23 -16.31 27.69
N ILE A 602 -24.68 -17.47 27.30
CA ILE A 602 -24.69 -17.96 25.91
C ILE A 602 -26.12 -18.27 25.46
N GLU A 603 -26.95 -18.89 26.31
CA GLU A 603 -28.36 -19.21 26.03
C GLU A 603 -29.17 -17.96 25.64
N ARG A 604 -28.95 -16.83 26.33
CA ARG A 604 -29.63 -15.55 26.04
C ARG A 604 -29.28 -14.96 24.67
N TRP A 605 -28.07 -15.21 24.16
CA TRP A 605 -27.58 -14.64 22.89
C TRP A 605 -27.58 -15.64 21.72
N LYS A 606 -27.92 -16.91 21.95
CA LYS A 606 -27.79 -18.00 20.96
C LYS A 606 -28.50 -17.74 19.63
N ASP A 607 -29.65 -17.07 19.63
CA ASP A 607 -30.42 -16.81 18.40
C ASP A 607 -29.95 -15.56 17.64
N HIS A 608 -28.99 -14.81 18.19
CA HIS A 608 -28.44 -13.55 17.66
C HIS A 608 -26.95 -13.65 17.30
N MET A 609 -26.42 -14.87 17.22
CA MET A 609 -25.03 -15.23 16.89
C MET A 609 -25.02 -16.60 16.18
N ILE A 610 -24.02 -16.85 15.34
CA ILE A 610 -23.71 -18.19 14.83
C ILE A 610 -22.50 -18.73 15.59
N PHE A 611 -22.51 -20.02 15.92
CA PHE A 611 -21.37 -20.68 16.59
C PHE A 611 -20.57 -21.53 15.59
N THR A 612 -19.25 -21.56 15.75
CA THR A 612 -18.41 -22.53 15.02
C THR A 612 -18.70 -23.96 15.48
N LYS A 613 -18.18 -24.92 14.71
CA LYS A 613 -18.22 -26.35 15.04
C LYS A 613 -17.61 -26.61 16.42
N GLU A 614 -16.47 -25.97 16.71
CA GLU A 614 -15.68 -26.11 17.94
C GLU A 614 -16.38 -25.45 19.13
N GLU A 615 -16.90 -24.23 18.97
CA GLU A 615 -17.70 -23.53 19.98
C GLU A 615 -18.95 -24.36 20.34
N MET A 616 -19.67 -24.88 19.35
CA MET A 616 -20.88 -25.68 19.58
C MET A 616 -20.57 -27.01 20.26
N GLY A 617 -19.43 -27.65 19.92
CA GLY A 617 -18.93 -28.84 20.62
C GLY A 617 -18.64 -28.57 22.09
N LEU A 618 -17.98 -27.46 22.40
CA LEU A 618 -17.71 -27.01 23.77
C LEU A 618 -19.01 -26.72 24.54
N ILE A 619 -19.96 -26.00 23.94
CA ILE A 619 -21.26 -25.68 24.56
C ILE A 619 -22.02 -26.96 24.92
N LEU A 620 -22.17 -27.88 23.96
CA LEU A 620 -22.89 -29.14 24.17
C LEU A 620 -22.19 -30.06 25.18
N GLY A 621 -20.86 -30.13 25.16
CA GLY A 621 -20.09 -30.85 26.17
C GLY A 621 -20.28 -30.26 27.58
N SER A 622 -20.29 -28.94 27.71
CA SER A 622 -20.52 -28.25 29.00
C SER A 622 -21.94 -28.48 29.53
N ILE A 623 -22.94 -28.50 28.64
CA ILE A 623 -24.34 -28.81 28.99
C ILE A 623 -24.47 -30.24 29.54
N ILE A 624 -23.74 -31.21 28.97
CA ILE A 624 -23.67 -32.58 29.50
C ILE A 624 -23.00 -32.60 30.87
N ASP A 625 -21.90 -31.86 31.07
CA ASP A 625 -21.21 -31.81 32.37
C ASP A 625 -22.10 -31.27 33.49
N LEU A 626 -22.93 -30.28 33.18
CA LEU A 626 -23.87 -29.67 34.12
C LEU A 626 -25.25 -30.35 34.14
N LEU A 627 -25.42 -31.48 33.44
CA LEU A 627 -26.68 -32.24 33.37
C LEU A 627 -27.90 -31.39 32.97
N LYS A 628 -27.70 -30.41 32.07
CA LYS A 628 -28.75 -29.63 31.39
C LYS A 628 -29.24 -30.36 30.12
N ASP A 629 -30.31 -29.87 29.49
CA ASP A 629 -30.87 -30.43 28.25
C ASP A 629 -30.11 -29.89 27.02
N PRO A 630 -29.49 -30.75 26.19
CA PRO A 630 -28.78 -30.31 24.98
C PRO A 630 -29.70 -29.99 23.79
N SER A 631 -30.99 -30.34 23.83
CA SER A 631 -31.89 -30.29 22.67
C SER A 631 -31.94 -28.90 22.00
N HIS A 632 -31.94 -27.83 22.79
CA HIS A 632 -32.08 -26.47 22.28
C HIS A 632 -30.86 -25.99 21.48
N PHE A 633 -29.65 -26.26 21.97
CA PHE A 633 -28.40 -25.98 21.23
C PHE A 633 -28.18 -26.96 20.08
N PHE A 634 -28.64 -28.20 20.20
CA PHE A 634 -28.53 -29.19 19.14
C PHE A 634 -29.39 -28.83 17.91
N GLU A 635 -30.65 -28.41 18.10
CA GLU A 635 -31.48 -27.91 16.99
C GLU A 635 -30.95 -26.58 16.42
N LYS A 636 -30.40 -25.70 17.25
CA LYS A 636 -29.66 -24.50 16.82
C LYS A 636 -28.47 -24.87 15.92
N ALA A 637 -27.67 -25.87 16.29
CA ALA A 637 -26.53 -26.34 15.49
C ALA A 637 -26.95 -26.89 14.11
N LYS A 638 -28.07 -27.62 14.04
CA LYS A 638 -28.66 -28.07 12.78
C LYS A 638 -29.11 -26.90 11.90
N ARG A 639 -29.79 -25.91 12.50
CA ARG A 639 -30.30 -24.72 11.81
C ARG A 639 -29.18 -23.85 11.23
N ASP A 640 -28.10 -23.67 11.98
CA ASP A 640 -26.94 -22.88 11.57
C ASP A 640 -26.03 -23.60 10.55
N GLY A 641 -26.10 -24.93 10.47
CA GLY A 641 -25.40 -25.73 9.47
C GLY A 641 -23.87 -25.79 9.60
N LYS A 642 -23.29 -25.22 10.66
CA LYS A 642 -21.83 -25.21 10.91
C LYS A 642 -21.26 -26.54 11.42
N GLY A 643 -22.13 -27.47 11.83
CA GLY A 643 -21.75 -28.76 12.41
C GLY A 643 -21.43 -28.68 13.90
N ILE A 644 -21.03 -29.81 14.48
CA ILE A 644 -20.70 -29.96 15.90
C ILE A 644 -19.35 -30.66 16.00
N ASP A 645 -18.45 -30.17 16.86
CA ASP A 645 -17.28 -30.95 17.26
C ASP A 645 -17.67 -31.91 18.38
N VAL A 646 -17.39 -33.18 18.13
CA VAL A 646 -17.74 -34.29 19.00
C VAL A 646 -16.64 -34.60 20.01
N GLN A 647 -15.42 -34.06 19.86
CA GLN A 647 -14.32 -34.31 20.80
C GLN A 647 -14.63 -33.91 22.26
N PRO A 648 -15.24 -32.74 22.56
CA PRO A 648 -15.61 -32.40 23.93
C PRO A 648 -16.66 -33.36 24.51
N VAL A 649 -17.60 -33.84 23.68
CA VAL A 649 -18.65 -34.80 24.06
C VAL A 649 -18.07 -36.19 24.31
N LEU A 650 -17.09 -36.63 23.51
CA LEU A 650 -16.42 -37.93 23.65
C LEU A 650 -15.72 -38.10 25.01
N LYS A 651 -15.24 -37.00 25.64
CA LYS A 651 -14.65 -37.04 26.99
C LYS A 651 -15.60 -37.68 28.02
N PHE A 652 -16.92 -37.50 27.86
CA PHE A 652 -17.92 -38.05 28.79
C PHE A 652 -18.21 -39.53 28.63
N LEU A 653 -17.78 -40.21 27.55
CA LEU A 653 -17.94 -41.67 27.43
C LEU A 653 -17.21 -42.44 28.55
N TYR A 654 -16.20 -41.81 29.16
CA TYR A 654 -15.38 -42.39 30.24
C TYR A 654 -15.67 -41.74 31.60
N SER A 655 -16.78 -41.00 31.74
CA SER A 655 -17.20 -40.42 33.03
C SER A 655 -17.76 -41.50 33.96
N ASP A 656 -17.47 -41.43 35.26
CA ASP A 656 -18.07 -42.32 36.27
C ASP A 656 -19.60 -42.12 36.38
N ASP A 657 -20.09 -40.92 36.06
CA ASP A 657 -21.51 -40.55 36.12
C ASP A 657 -22.31 -41.16 34.96
N ILE A 658 -23.22 -42.08 35.32
CA ILE A 658 -24.10 -42.82 34.39
C ILE A 658 -24.96 -41.89 33.53
N GLU A 659 -25.46 -40.78 34.10
CA GLU A 659 -26.35 -39.86 33.37
C GLU A 659 -25.55 -39.01 32.38
N LYS A 660 -24.33 -38.59 32.74
CA LYS A 660 -23.40 -37.93 31.79
C LYS A 660 -23.07 -38.83 30.61
N ARG A 661 -22.72 -40.11 30.87
CA ARG A 661 -22.47 -41.11 29.80
C ARG A 661 -23.68 -41.28 28.89
N LYS A 662 -24.86 -41.46 29.48
CA LYS A 662 -26.14 -41.66 28.76
C LYS A 662 -26.47 -40.47 27.85
N ARG A 663 -26.32 -39.24 28.32
CA ARG A 663 -26.57 -38.02 27.53
C ARG A 663 -25.53 -37.80 26.44
N ALA A 664 -24.25 -38.04 26.72
CA ALA A 664 -23.20 -37.97 25.72
C ALA A 664 -23.47 -38.92 24.56
N ILE A 665 -23.87 -40.16 24.85
CA ILE A 665 -24.19 -41.16 23.83
C ILE A 665 -25.45 -40.77 23.05
N ALA A 666 -26.51 -40.30 23.70
CA ALA A 666 -27.70 -39.81 23.02
C ALA A 666 -27.36 -38.70 22.00
N LEU A 667 -26.58 -37.69 22.43
CA LEU A 667 -26.16 -36.61 21.56
C LEU A 667 -25.27 -37.09 20.40
N LEU A 668 -24.28 -37.96 20.65
CA LEU A 668 -23.41 -38.51 19.60
C LEU A 668 -24.19 -39.32 18.55
N VAL A 669 -25.26 -39.99 18.99
CA VAL A 669 -26.18 -40.73 18.12
C VAL A 669 -27.02 -39.77 17.27
N ASP A 670 -27.56 -38.71 17.87
CA ASP A 670 -28.37 -37.73 17.15
C ASP A 670 -27.54 -36.91 16.14
N VAL A 671 -26.26 -36.63 16.44
CA VAL A 671 -25.30 -35.99 15.52
C VAL A 671 -25.03 -36.84 14.26
N GLN A 672 -25.17 -38.16 14.37
CA GLN A 672 -24.98 -39.14 13.28
C GLN A 672 -23.61 -39.11 12.57
N ASP A 673 -22.54 -38.60 13.20
CA ASP A 673 -21.19 -38.66 12.63
C ASP A 673 -20.68 -40.11 12.57
N ARG A 674 -20.49 -40.63 11.35
CA ARG A 674 -20.00 -41.99 11.09
C ARG A 674 -18.63 -42.27 11.71
N ASN A 675 -17.81 -41.25 11.98
CA ASN A 675 -16.54 -41.42 12.66
C ASN A 675 -16.71 -41.92 14.10
N MET A 676 -17.88 -41.71 14.72
CA MET A 676 -18.18 -42.13 16.10
C MET A 676 -18.47 -43.62 16.25
N ILE A 677 -18.63 -44.37 15.14
CA ILE A 677 -18.88 -45.82 15.18
C ILE A 677 -17.77 -46.54 15.97
N ASN A 678 -16.49 -46.21 15.73
CA ASN A 678 -15.37 -46.87 16.41
C ASN A 678 -15.26 -46.48 17.90
N PRO A 679 -15.31 -45.18 18.30
CA PRO A 679 -15.41 -44.78 19.71
C PRO A 679 -16.56 -45.45 20.47
N LEU A 680 -17.76 -45.49 19.88
CA LEU A 680 -18.93 -46.09 20.53
C LEU A 680 -18.82 -47.62 20.66
N LEU A 681 -18.24 -48.32 19.66
CA LEU A 681 -17.92 -49.75 19.78
C LEU A 681 -16.84 -50.03 20.84
N HIS A 682 -15.85 -49.15 21.00
CA HIS A 682 -14.86 -49.28 22.06
C HIS A 682 -15.51 -49.14 23.45
N HIS A 683 -16.34 -48.11 23.64
CA HIS A 683 -17.08 -47.88 24.87
C HIS A 683 -18.03 -49.04 25.21
N LEU A 684 -18.73 -49.62 24.21
CA LEU A 684 -19.61 -50.78 24.37
C LEU A 684 -18.93 -51.99 25.03
N ARG A 685 -17.61 -52.18 24.84
CA ARG A 685 -16.83 -53.27 25.45
C ARG A 685 -16.58 -53.08 26.95
N GLN A 686 -16.65 -51.84 27.46
CA GLN A 686 -16.28 -51.48 28.83
C GLN A 686 -17.49 -51.07 29.68
N GLU A 687 -18.56 -50.55 29.06
CA GLU A 687 -19.80 -50.21 29.73
C GLU A 687 -20.47 -51.46 30.34
N ASN A 688 -21.08 -51.31 31.52
CA ASN A 688 -21.81 -52.36 32.24
C ASN A 688 -23.31 -52.04 32.44
N VAL A 689 -23.74 -50.79 32.22
CA VAL A 689 -25.13 -50.37 32.33
C VAL A 689 -25.92 -50.79 31.09
N LEU A 690 -26.89 -51.69 31.27
CA LEU A 690 -27.70 -52.25 30.17
C LEU A 690 -28.45 -51.21 29.34
N GLU A 691 -28.95 -50.12 29.96
CA GLU A 691 -29.61 -49.03 29.24
C GLU A 691 -28.65 -48.32 28.26
N ILE A 692 -27.41 -48.09 28.70
CA ILE A 692 -26.39 -47.42 27.89
C ILE A 692 -25.95 -48.34 26.76
N ARG A 693 -25.73 -49.63 27.03
CA ARG A 693 -25.42 -50.62 25.96
C ARG A 693 -26.53 -50.67 24.89
N ASP A 694 -27.80 -50.67 25.30
CA ASP A 694 -28.95 -50.66 24.38
C ASP A 694 -29.01 -49.37 23.54
N LEU A 695 -28.73 -48.21 24.16
CA LEU A 695 -28.62 -46.91 23.47
C LEU A 695 -27.49 -46.88 22.44
N VAL A 696 -26.31 -47.42 22.77
CA VAL A 696 -25.16 -47.54 21.86
C VAL A 696 -25.47 -48.45 20.67
N ILE A 697 -26.07 -49.63 20.91
CA ILE A 697 -26.48 -50.57 19.86
C ILE A 697 -27.49 -49.91 18.90
N LYS A 698 -28.51 -49.24 19.46
CA LYS A 698 -29.50 -48.50 18.68
C LYS A 698 -28.85 -47.40 17.84
N GLY A 699 -27.97 -46.63 18.47
CA GLY A 699 -27.23 -45.55 17.87
C GLY A 699 -26.39 -45.95 16.66
N ILE A 700 -25.43 -46.86 16.87
CA ILE A 700 -24.56 -47.34 15.78
C ILE A 700 -25.40 -48.00 14.67
N GLY A 701 -26.51 -48.67 15.02
CA GLY A 701 -27.46 -49.25 14.08
C GLY A 701 -28.21 -48.23 13.21
N LEU A 702 -28.49 -47.02 13.74
CA LEU A 702 -29.09 -45.91 12.97
C LEU A 702 -28.04 -45.19 12.10
N MET A 703 -26.82 -45.02 12.60
CA MET A 703 -25.73 -44.28 11.94
C MET A 703 -25.08 -45.08 10.80
N GLY A 704 -25.11 -46.40 10.88
CA GLY A 704 -24.29 -47.30 10.08
C GLY A 704 -25.06 -48.08 9.01
N LYS A 705 -24.37 -48.38 7.89
CA LYS A 705 -24.80 -49.42 6.95
C LYS A 705 -24.41 -50.82 7.48
N LYS A 706 -24.84 -51.89 6.80
CA LYS A 706 -24.53 -53.32 7.06
C LYS A 706 -23.22 -53.62 7.82
N LYS A 707 -22.08 -53.02 7.41
CA LYS A 707 -20.76 -53.20 8.05
C LYS A 707 -20.74 -52.81 9.55
N ALA A 708 -21.43 -51.76 9.95
CA ALA A 708 -21.50 -51.34 11.34
C ALA A 708 -22.30 -52.33 12.20
N MET A 709 -23.39 -52.88 11.66
CA MET A 709 -24.18 -53.92 12.35
C MET A 709 -23.40 -55.22 12.54
N ILE A 710 -22.61 -55.62 11.54
CA ILE A 710 -21.66 -56.75 11.67
C ILE A 710 -20.62 -56.43 12.76
N ALA A 711 -20.09 -55.20 12.81
CA ALA A 711 -19.17 -54.79 13.86
C ALA A 711 -19.80 -54.81 15.27
N ILE A 712 -21.05 -54.35 15.44
CA ILE A 712 -21.81 -54.51 16.70
C ILE A 712 -21.90 -56.00 17.07
N MET A 713 -22.31 -56.87 16.15
CA MET A 713 -22.47 -58.31 16.43
C MET A 713 -21.16 -58.98 16.83
N ASN A 714 -20.06 -58.65 16.16
CA ASN A 714 -18.73 -59.13 16.51
C ASN A 714 -18.33 -58.64 17.91
N THR A 715 -18.51 -57.36 18.22
CA THR A 715 -18.22 -56.78 19.54
C THR A 715 -19.06 -57.41 20.65
N LEU A 716 -20.36 -57.64 20.43
CA LEU A 716 -21.22 -58.30 21.41
C LEU A 716 -20.90 -59.80 21.58
N ASN A 717 -20.36 -60.46 20.55
CA ASN A 717 -19.85 -61.83 20.64
C ASN A 717 -18.54 -61.90 21.45
N GLU A 718 -17.63 -60.94 21.26
CA GLU A 718 -16.41 -60.78 22.09
C GLU A 718 -16.74 -60.55 23.58
N ILE A 719 -17.77 -59.75 23.89
CA ILE A 719 -18.24 -59.48 25.25
C ILE A 719 -18.97 -60.71 25.86
N GLY A 720 -19.45 -61.64 25.02
CA GLY A 720 -20.20 -62.82 25.45
C GLY A 720 -21.67 -62.58 25.80
N ASP A 721 -22.19 -61.36 25.62
CA ASP A 721 -23.56 -61.00 26.01
C ASP A 721 -24.60 -61.53 24.99
N ARG A 722 -25.12 -62.73 25.27
CA ARG A 722 -26.17 -63.37 24.47
C ARG A 722 -27.49 -62.59 24.45
N GLN A 723 -27.85 -61.89 25.53
CA GLN A 723 -29.14 -61.19 25.57
C GLN A 723 -29.10 -59.93 24.70
N LEU A 724 -28.00 -59.18 24.74
CA LEU A 724 -27.83 -58.02 23.87
C LEU A 724 -27.68 -58.41 22.40
N ARG A 725 -27.04 -59.54 22.07
CA ARG A 725 -27.02 -60.05 20.68
C ARG A 725 -28.43 -60.33 20.14
N LEU A 726 -29.29 -60.96 20.93
CA LEU A 726 -30.69 -61.21 20.55
C LEU A 726 -31.45 -59.89 20.35
N LYS A 727 -31.31 -58.92 21.26
CA LYS A 727 -31.91 -57.58 21.12
C LYS A 727 -31.41 -56.82 19.90
N ALA A 728 -30.10 -56.86 19.61
CA ALA A 728 -29.51 -56.22 18.44
C ALA A 728 -30.09 -56.78 17.14
N ILE A 729 -30.22 -58.11 17.03
CA ILE A 729 -30.83 -58.77 15.86
C ILE A 729 -32.31 -58.39 15.70
N GLU A 730 -33.09 -58.36 16.79
CA GLU A 730 -34.48 -57.91 16.77
C GLU A 730 -34.60 -56.43 16.35
N PHE A 731 -33.73 -55.57 16.88
CA PHE A 731 -33.69 -54.15 16.53
C PHE A 731 -33.33 -53.94 15.06
N PHE A 732 -32.28 -54.59 14.54
CA PHE A 732 -31.94 -54.50 13.12
C PHE A 732 -33.11 -54.97 12.25
N TYR A 733 -33.75 -56.09 12.61
CA TYR A 733 -34.92 -56.60 11.87
C TYR A 733 -36.06 -55.58 11.85
N SER A 734 -36.30 -54.88 12.97
CA SER A 734 -37.30 -53.80 13.04
C SER A 734 -36.94 -52.57 12.21
N LEU A 735 -35.66 -52.24 12.05
CA LEU A 735 -35.20 -51.11 11.23
C LEU A 735 -35.29 -51.37 9.72
N PHE A 736 -34.93 -52.59 9.26
CA PHE A 736 -34.71 -52.85 7.84
C PHE A 736 -35.76 -53.77 7.20
N GLY A 737 -36.60 -54.43 7.99
CA GLY A 737 -37.65 -55.33 7.50
C GLY A 737 -37.11 -56.35 6.50
N GLU A 738 -37.70 -56.40 5.30
CA GLU A 738 -37.31 -57.35 4.24
C GLU A 738 -35.88 -57.15 3.72
N ASN A 739 -35.35 -55.92 3.77
CA ASN A 739 -34.01 -55.60 3.28
C ASN A 739 -32.88 -56.15 4.18
N ILE A 740 -33.19 -56.71 5.35
CA ILE A 740 -32.18 -57.27 6.26
C ILE A 740 -31.68 -58.66 5.85
N ARG A 741 -32.35 -59.37 4.93
CA ARG A 741 -32.10 -60.80 4.65
C ARG A 741 -30.61 -61.14 4.53
N GLN A 742 -29.85 -60.35 3.77
CA GLN A 742 -28.42 -60.57 3.56
C GLN A 742 -27.55 -60.21 4.78
N LEU A 743 -27.96 -59.28 5.65
CA LEU A 743 -27.27 -59.03 6.93
C LEU A 743 -27.46 -60.21 7.90
N LEU A 744 -28.67 -60.75 7.98
CA LEU A 744 -28.95 -61.91 8.83
C LEU A 744 -28.18 -63.16 8.39
N VAL A 745 -28.02 -63.39 7.08
CA VAL A 745 -27.19 -64.48 6.55
C VAL A 745 -25.72 -64.29 6.95
N ASP A 746 -25.11 -63.12 6.72
CA ASP A 746 -23.72 -62.84 7.12
C ASP A 746 -23.48 -63.03 8.64
N ILE A 747 -24.43 -62.62 9.49
CA ILE A 747 -24.36 -62.84 10.95
C ILE A 747 -24.46 -64.34 11.28
N ARG A 748 -25.38 -65.07 10.63
CA ARG A 748 -25.59 -66.50 10.84
C ARG A 748 -24.36 -67.34 10.51
N GLU A 749 -23.63 -66.98 9.45
CA GLU A 749 -22.41 -67.69 9.03
C GLU A 749 -21.24 -67.54 10.04
N THR A 750 -21.27 -66.51 10.88
CA THR A 750 -20.21 -66.22 11.87
C THR A 750 -20.60 -66.55 13.31
N GLU A 751 -21.89 -66.78 13.58
CA GLU A 751 -22.43 -67.09 14.90
C GLU A 751 -22.26 -68.58 15.30
N LYS A 752 -22.07 -68.82 16.60
CA LYS A 752 -21.88 -70.15 17.19
C LYS A 752 -22.92 -70.50 18.27
N ASP A 753 -23.66 -69.53 18.82
CA ASP A 753 -24.76 -69.81 19.75
C ASP A 753 -26.00 -70.29 18.99
N GLN A 754 -26.35 -71.57 19.20
CA GLN A 754 -27.50 -72.23 18.59
C GLN A 754 -28.82 -71.48 18.81
N THR A 755 -28.97 -70.73 19.90
CA THR A 755 -30.17 -69.94 20.19
C THR A 755 -30.27 -68.74 19.27
N ILE A 756 -29.13 -68.08 19.01
CA ILE A 756 -29.06 -66.92 18.14
C ILE A 756 -29.27 -67.37 16.69
N ILE A 757 -28.66 -68.48 16.28
CA ILE A 757 -28.91 -69.13 14.97
C ILE A 757 -30.42 -69.44 14.81
N THR A 758 -31.04 -70.08 15.82
CA THR A 758 -32.48 -70.41 15.78
C THR A 758 -33.35 -69.15 15.68
N LYS A 759 -32.99 -68.07 16.38
CA LYS A 759 -33.69 -66.78 16.28
C LYS A 759 -33.54 -66.17 14.88
N ILE A 760 -32.34 -66.18 14.30
CA ILE A 760 -32.08 -65.70 12.94
C ILE A 760 -32.88 -66.52 11.92
N ASP A 761 -32.88 -67.85 12.01
CA ASP A 761 -33.65 -68.73 11.13
C ASP A 761 -35.17 -68.49 11.25
N THR A 762 -35.66 -68.19 12.46
CA THR A 762 -37.07 -67.80 12.71
C THR A 762 -37.40 -66.43 12.08
N LEU A 763 -36.43 -65.51 11.97
CA LEU A 763 -36.64 -64.22 11.31
C LEU A 763 -36.52 -64.35 9.78
N LEU A 764 -35.56 -65.13 9.28
CA LEU A 764 -35.39 -65.41 7.85
C LEU A 764 -36.60 -66.14 7.25
N THR A 765 -37.25 -67.04 7.98
CA THR A 765 -38.49 -67.73 7.54
C THR A 765 -39.74 -66.84 7.54
N LYS A 766 -39.69 -65.68 8.22
CA LYS A 766 -40.77 -64.67 8.18
C LYS A 766 -40.63 -63.66 7.05
N LEU A 767 -39.46 -63.59 6.40
CA LEU A 767 -39.26 -62.75 5.23
C LEU A 767 -39.76 -63.49 3.98
N PRO A 768 -40.55 -62.84 3.10
CA PRO A 768 -40.93 -63.45 1.84
C PRO A 768 -39.69 -63.76 1.01
N VAL A 769 -39.69 -64.92 0.35
CA VAL A 769 -38.63 -65.27 -0.61
C VAL A 769 -38.86 -64.43 -1.86
N SER A 770 -38.15 -63.31 -1.95
CA SER A 770 -38.04 -62.53 -3.18
C SER A 770 -37.46 -63.41 -4.30
N SER A 771 -38.22 -63.51 -5.39
CA SER A 771 -37.87 -64.14 -6.67
C SER A 771 -37.00 -63.22 -7.52
#